data_AF-A0A9D5VUZ4-F1
#
_entry.id   AF-A0A9D5VUZ4-F1
#
_cell.length_a   1.000
_cell.length_b   1.000
_cell.length_c   1.000
_cell.angle_alpha   90.00
_cell.angle_beta   90.00
_cell.angle_gamma   90.00
#
_symmetry.space_group_name_H-M   'P 1'
#
loop_
_entity.id
_entity.type
_entity.pdbx_description
1 polymer ?
#
loop_
_entity_poly.entity_id
_entity_poly.type
_entity_poly.pdbx_seq_one_letter_code
_entity_poly.pdbx_strand_id
1 'polypeptide(L)'
;MKDKIIIIGAGAIGRGYLPWVIDYNFYDLVFVEANRNIVNLLNKNKKFKTFRSNKNSYDTIDVPVFAAYHPFEFFLKDYENVKAVFINVGPRNCVNAVSVLKGISCPIIMCENDPHTVEIVKDTLGYDRVYFAIPDVITSNTASEELLKKEPLAVITEYGDLFINQQAGFIKGDINFCSESELSRQWTAKLYLHNTAHCIAAYLGAMMNMDYVHEAMNIPEIRNIVVGAMNEMLKALKMRNSIESDFLEYYADKEIKRFSDNMLFDPITRVAREPLRKLEPEGRLIGASKMCLSLGFVPKNILTGIVSAILFENENDPDNQLTFLRKALSTKMLLTYIIGLGEGEVLESVMNEHFPDIILSLEELLNKKKVTIISDLKSDLKRSELALKAVSEGVEVLKRYNKTYNTIKYKGAFRDVVTDVDILVEEKIKSILRVSDYAIVGEESINGSNADVSLETPTWVIDPLDGTANYVASIPYYSISVGLIENRSFVIGAVILPEFKEIFFNIDSSKAYMNGTRLKAKNAQMKESLIVAAFSGKASIYGKRDAEYELFGKLNDKSRGCLRLGSAAVNICLVASGRLQAAYGIANKVWDVAGAIAVAKSAGYKLWTQFIDKFMVSYVIGCESIVSEIVEMIHERKLASLKQSP
;
A
#
# COMPACT_ATOMS: atom_id res chain seq x y z
N MET A 1 -3.17 -29.92 34.36
CA MET A 1 -2.40 -28.87 33.64
C MET A 1 -3.41 -27.91 33.05
N LYS A 2 -3.21 -26.59 33.13
CA LYS A 2 -4.16 -25.63 32.54
C LYS A 2 -4.14 -25.76 31.01
N ASP A 3 -5.27 -25.47 30.37
CA ASP A 3 -5.33 -25.25 28.93
C ASP A 3 -4.45 -24.05 28.55
N LYS A 4 -3.96 -23.97 27.31
CA LYS A 4 -3.15 -22.83 26.85
C LYS A 4 -3.94 -21.90 25.96
N ILE A 5 -3.68 -20.61 26.10
CA ILE A 5 -4.06 -19.59 25.11
C ILE A 5 -2.78 -19.03 24.52
N ILE A 6 -2.67 -19.08 23.19
CA ILE A 6 -1.56 -18.46 22.48
C ILE A 6 -2.01 -17.08 22.00
N ILE A 7 -1.22 -16.06 22.26
CA ILE A 7 -1.46 -14.67 21.84
C ILE A 7 -0.33 -14.26 20.89
N ILE A 8 -0.65 -14.11 19.61
CA ILE A 8 0.29 -13.62 18.59
C ILE A 8 0.13 -12.11 18.45
N GLY A 9 1.21 -11.41 18.77
CA GLY A 9 1.23 -9.97 18.97
C GLY A 9 1.03 -9.66 20.46
N ALA A 10 2.10 -9.35 21.17
CA ALA A 10 2.04 -8.89 22.55
C ALA A 10 1.87 -7.37 22.61
N GLY A 11 1.10 -6.76 21.70
CA GLY A 11 0.89 -5.31 21.63
C GLY A 11 -0.18 -4.79 22.61
N ALA A 12 -0.81 -3.68 22.24
CA ALA A 12 -1.89 -3.05 23.02
C ALA A 12 -3.02 -4.05 23.32
N ILE A 13 -3.61 -4.70 22.32
CA ILE A 13 -4.67 -5.69 22.56
C ILE A 13 -4.15 -6.91 23.33
N GLY A 14 -3.06 -7.52 22.86
CA GLY A 14 -2.54 -8.77 23.42
C GLY A 14 -2.15 -8.71 24.90
N ARG A 15 -1.45 -7.66 25.34
CA ARG A 15 -1.10 -7.47 26.76
C ARG A 15 -2.07 -6.58 27.52
N GLY A 16 -2.59 -5.56 26.85
CA GLY A 16 -3.36 -4.49 27.47
C GLY A 16 -4.82 -4.83 27.68
N TYR A 17 -5.42 -5.65 26.81
CA TYR A 17 -6.86 -5.92 26.84
C TYR A 17 -7.22 -7.39 27.06
N LEU A 18 -6.65 -8.33 26.29
CA LEU A 18 -7.01 -9.75 26.39
C LEU A 18 -6.90 -10.32 27.81
N PRO A 19 -5.90 -9.98 28.65
CA PRO A 19 -5.83 -10.48 30.03
C PRO A 19 -6.96 -10.00 30.95
N TRP A 20 -7.70 -8.94 30.58
CA TRP A 20 -8.85 -8.46 31.35
C TRP A 20 -10.13 -9.22 31.03
N VAL A 21 -10.22 -9.80 29.83
CA VAL A 21 -11.41 -10.51 29.34
C VAL A 21 -11.22 -12.03 29.31
N ILE A 22 -9.99 -12.53 29.31
CA ILE A 22 -9.69 -13.96 29.42
C ILE A 22 -9.35 -14.30 30.87
N ASP A 23 -10.00 -15.32 31.43
CA ASP A 23 -9.73 -15.76 32.80
C ASP A 23 -8.43 -16.60 32.85
N TYR A 24 -7.30 -15.92 33.06
CA TYR A 24 -5.97 -16.55 33.17
C TYR A 24 -5.81 -17.44 34.43
N ASN A 25 -6.82 -17.52 35.31
CA ASN A 25 -6.84 -18.56 36.32
C ASN A 25 -7.09 -19.95 35.72
N PHE A 26 -7.70 -20.03 34.53
CA PHE A 26 -7.97 -21.28 33.81
C PHE A 26 -7.00 -21.55 32.67
N TYR A 27 -6.27 -20.53 32.21
CA TYR A 27 -5.39 -20.63 31.05
C TYR A 27 -3.95 -20.22 31.34
N ASP A 28 -3.00 -20.98 30.79
CA ASP A 28 -1.60 -20.56 30.69
C ASP A 28 -1.42 -19.70 29.42
N LEU A 29 -0.94 -18.45 29.58
CA LEU A 29 -0.76 -17.53 28.45
C LEU A 29 0.63 -17.67 27.83
N VAL A 30 0.66 -17.95 26.52
CA VAL A 30 1.87 -18.03 25.70
C VAL A 30 1.87 -16.88 24.70
N PHE A 31 2.92 -16.07 24.68
CA PHE A 31 3.01 -14.92 23.78
C PHE A 31 3.98 -15.19 22.61
N VAL A 32 3.62 -14.74 21.42
CA VAL A 32 4.51 -14.71 20.25
C VAL A 32 4.63 -13.27 19.77
N GLU A 33 5.84 -12.70 19.79
CA GLU A 33 6.07 -11.27 19.58
C GLU A 33 7.35 -11.01 18.78
N ALA A 34 7.26 -10.16 17.75
CA ALA A 34 8.40 -9.83 16.89
C ALA A 34 9.44 -8.94 17.58
N ASN A 35 9.02 -8.12 18.55
CA ASN A 35 9.94 -7.30 19.33
C ASN A 35 10.67 -8.14 20.41
N ARG A 36 11.94 -8.47 20.14
CA ARG A 36 12.82 -9.23 21.05
C ARG A 36 12.94 -8.63 22.45
N ASN A 37 12.88 -7.30 22.60
CA ASN A 37 12.96 -6.67 23.91
C ASN A 37 11.73 -7.01 24.77
N ILE A 38 10.54 -7.00 24.17
CA ILE A 38 9.30 -7.42 24.85
C ILE A 38 9.38 -8.90 25.23
N VAL A 39 9.79 -9.77 24.30
CA VAL A 39 9.97 -11.22 24.56
C VAL A 39 10.91 -11.46 25.75
N ASN A 40 12.08 -10.79 25.75
CA ASN A 40 13.07 -10.93 26.81
C ASN A 40 12.53 -10.47 28.17
N LEU A 41 11.83 -9.34 28.22
CA LEU A 41 11.23 -8.83 29.46
C LEU A 41 10.12 -9.73 29.98
N LEU A 42 9.25 -10.23 29.12
CA LEU A 42 8.18 -11.18 29.49
C LEU A 42 8.75 -12.49 30.06
N ASN A 43 9.79 -13.04 29.43
CA ASN A 43 10.44 -14.25 29.93
C ASN A 43 11.26 -14.04 31.20
N LYS A 44 11.95 -12.90 31.33
CA LYS A 44 12.73 -12.55 32.52
C LYS A 44 11.83 -12.39 33.74
N ASN A 45 10.73 -11.65 33.59
CA ASN A 45 9.86 -11.31 34.71
C ASN A 45 8.83 -12.40 35.01
N LYS A 46 8.49 -13.25 34.02
CA LYS A 46 7.43 -14.27 34.06
C LYS A 46 6.04 -13.73 34.45
N LYS A 47 5.89 -12.41 34.47
CA LYS A 47 4.66 -11.66 34.65
C LYS A 47 4.85 -10.22 34.17
N PHE A 48 3.74 -9.52 33.93
CA PHE A 48 3.72 -8.08 33.69
C PHE A 48 2.44 -7.48 34.26
N LYS A 49 2.42 -6.15 34.42
CA LYS A 49 1.20 -5.43 34.81
C LYS A 49 0.50 -4.81 33.61
N THR A 50 -0.82 -4.94 33.58
CA THR A 50 -1.70 -4.15 32.71
C THR A 50 -2.64 -3.30 33.55
N PHE A 51 -2.99 -2.15 33.03
CA PHE A 51 -3.71 -1.08 33.73
C PHE A 51 -5.01 -0.78 33.01
N ARG A 52 -6.11 -0.65 33.75
CA ARG A 52 -7.41 -0.26 33.21
C ARG A 52 -7.84 1.06 33.81
N SER A 53 -8.09 2.06 32.95
CA SER A 53 -8.55 3.39 33.35
C SER A 53 -9.85 3.30 34.15
N ASN A 54 -9.86 3.93 35.32
CA ASN A 54 -11.02 4.10 36.18
C ASN A 54 -11.09 5.55 36.65
N LYS A 55 -11.61 6.41 35.76
CA LYS A 55 -11.75 7.87 35.91
C LYS A 55 -10.41 8.57 36.16
N ASN A 56 -9.93 8.58 37.41
CA ASN A 56 -8.72 9.28 37.84
C ASN A 56 -7.68 8.31 38.46
N SER A 57 -7.83 7.00 38.22
CA SER A 57 -6.98 5.95 38.77
C SER A 57 -6.88 4.77 37.81
N TYR A 58 -6.02 3.80 38.11
CA TYR A 58 -5.93 2.55 37.36
C TYR A 58 -6.28 1.35 38.24
N ASP A 59 -7.19 0.51 37.75
CA ASP A 59 -7.26 -0.88 38.20
C ASP A 59 -6.05 -1.62 37.60
N THR A 60 -5.46 -2.53 38.35
CA THR A 60 -4.23 -3.23 37.93
C THR A 60 -4.37 -4.73 38.12
N ILE A 61 -3.88 -5.51 37.16
CA ILE A 61 -3.70 -6.96 37.29
C ILE A 61 -2.24 -7.34 37.02
N ASP A 62 -1.70 -8.24 37.84
CA ASP A 62 -0.43 -8.92 37.59
C ASP A 62 -0.70 -10.16 36.72
N VAL A 63 -0.37 -10.08 35.44
CA VAL A 63 -0.65 -11.14 34.47
C VAL A 63 0.52 -12.14 34.44
N PRO A 64 0.31 -13.42 34.79
CA PRO A 64 1.36 -14.43 34.67
C PRO A 64 1.66 -14.75 33.21
N VAL A 65 2.94 -14.96 32.90
CA VAL A 65 3.42 -15.35 31.57
C VAL A 65 3.99 -16.75 31.65
N PHE A 66 3.37 -17.71 30.96
CA PHE A 66 3.90 -19.07 30.87
C PHE A 66 5.20 -19.08 30.04
N ALA A 67 5.12 -18.54 28.83
CA ALA A 67 6.27 -18.38 27.94
C ALA A 67 6.05 -17.24 26.93
N ALA A 68 7.14 -16.69 26.41
CA ALA A 68 7.12 -15.74 25.30
C ALA A 68 8.18 -16.13 24.26
N TYR A 69 7.91 -15.94 22.98
CA TYR A 69 8.85 -16.30 21.91
C TYR A 69 8.89 -15.24 20.82
N HIS A 70 10.07 -15.11 20.19
CA HIS A 70 10.13 -14.53 18.87
C HIS A 70 9.50 -15.50 17.85
N PRO A 71 8.81 -15.05 16.78
CA PRO A 71 8.18 -15.94 15.80
C PRO A 71 9.08 -17.07 15.26
N PHE A 72 10.36 -16.78 15.01
CA PHE A 72 11.35 -17.78 14.55
C PHE A 72 11.73 -18.85 15.58
N GLU A 73 11.37 -18.65 16.86
CA GLU A 73 11.69 -19.53 17.99
C GLU A 73 10.46 -20.27 18.49
N PHE A 74 9.27 -19.98 17.94
CA PHE A 74 8.02 -20.57 18.35
C PHE A 74 7.63 -21.76 17.46
N PHE A 75 7.32 -22.89 18.08
CA PHE A 75 6.79 -24.06 17.39
C PHE A 75 5.50 -24.53 18.05
N LEU A 76 4.38 -24.46 17.32
CA LEU A 76 3.07 -24.83 17.83
C LEU A 76 3.01 -26.27 18.37
N LYS A 77 3.73 -27.20 17.72
CA LYS A 77 3.80 -28.62 18.10
C LYS A 77 4.32 -28.87 19.52
N ASP A 78 5.01 -27.89 20.12
CA ASP A 78 5.57 -28.01 21.48
C ASP A 78 4.49 -27.80 22.56
N TYR A 79 3.25 -27.51 22.17
CA TYR A 79 2.13 -27.21 23.06
C TYR A 79 0.95 -28.16 22.85
N GLU A 80 0.60 -28.90 23.90
CA GLU A 80 -0.64 -29.69 23.99
C GLU A 80 -1.75 -28.87 24.67
N ASN A 81 -3.01 -29.22 24.43
CA ASN A 81 -4.20 -28.58 25.04
C ASN A 81 -4.28 -27.06 24.80
N VAL A 82 -3.95 -26.61 23.58
CA VAL A 82 -4.18 -25.23 23.16
C VAL A 82 -5.68 -25.04 22.92
N LYS A 83 -6.30 -24.14 23.70
CA LYS A 83 -7.74 -23.87 23.65
C LYS A 83 -8.11 -22.94 22.48
N ALA A 84 -7.31 -21.90 22.26
CA ALA A 84 -7.47 -20.94 21.18
C ALA A 84 -6.17 -20.18 20.90
N VAL A 85 -6.06 -19.63 19.70
CA VAL A 85 -5.00 -18.69 19.31
C VAL A 85 -5.63 -17.34 19.02
N PHE A 86 -5.17 -16.27 19.66
CA PHE A 86 -5.55 -14.90 19.36
C PHE A 86 -4.49 -14.23 18.50
N ILE A 87 -4.90 -13.45 17.50
CA ILE A 87 -4.00 -12.73 16.59
C ILE A 87 -4.36 -11.24 16.58
N ASN A 88 -3.38 -10.38 16.87
CA ASN A 88 -3.52 -8.92 16.93
C ASN A 88 -2.20 -8.19 16.56
N VAL A 89 -1.66 -8.48 15.39
CA VAL A 89 -0.38 -7.98 14.86
C VAL A 89 -0.55 -6.81 13.88
N GLY A 90 -1.79 -6.44 13.54
CA GLY A 90 -2.12 -5.49 12.48
C GLY A 90 -2.40 -6.21 11.15
N PRO A 91 -3.38 -5.75 10.34
CA PRO A 91 -3.82 -6.45 9.13
C PRO A 91 -2.68 -6.79 8.16
N ARG A 92 -1.75 -5.86 7.93
CA ARG A 92 -0.59 -6.05 7.03
C ARG A 92 0.40 -7.14 7.48
N ASN A 93 0.35 -7.55 8.75
CA ASN A 93 1.27 -8.53 9.32
C ASN A 93 0.65 -9.93 9.49
N CYS A 94 -0.66 -10.09 9.25
CA CYS A 94 -1.41 -11.33 9.55
C CYS A 94 -0.84 -12.55 8.82
N VAL A 95 -0.57 -12.43 7.52
CA VAL A 95 -0.01 -13.53 6.69
C VAL A 95 1.33 -14.03 7.23
N ASN A 96 2.22 -13.12 7.61
CA ASN A 96 3.51 -13.49 8.19
C ASN A 96 3.34 -14.12 9.59
N ALA A 97 2.44 -13.56 10.40
CA ALA A 97 2.19 -14.00 11.76
C ALA A 97 1.61 -15.42 11.85
N VAL A 98 0.81 -15.84 10.88
CA VAL A 98 0.17 -17.17 10.89
C VAL A 98 1.09 -18.28 10.38
N SER A 99 2.24 -17.95 9.78
CA SER A 99 3.17 -18.94 9.23
C SER A 99 3.66 -19.97 10.27
N VAL A 100 3.65 -19.60 11.56
CA VAL A 100 4.03 -20.46 12.70
C VAL A 100 2.92 -21.40 13.17
N LEU A 101 1.71 -21.29 12.63
CA LEU A 101 0.51 -22.03 13.05
C LEU A 101 0.22 -23.27 12.19
N LYS A 102 1.20 -23.78 11.44
CA LYS A 102 1.01 -25.03 10.68
C LYS A 102 0.67 -26.19 11.63
N GLY A 103 -0.40 -26.93 11.30
CA GLY A 103 -0.89 -28.04 12.12
C GLY A 103 -1.84 -27.64 13.25
N ILE A 104 -2.36 -26.40 13.24
CA ILE A 104 -3.37 -25.93 14.20
C ILE A 104 -4.65 -26.77 14.15
N SER A 105 -5.22 -27.03 15.33
CA SER A 105 -6.48 -27.79 15.49
C SER A 105 -7.52 -27.08 16.36
N CYS A 106 -7.15 -25.98 17.01
CA CYS A 106 -8.03 -25.15 17.83
C CYS A 106 -8.51 -23.92 17.02
N PRO A 107 -9.52 -23.17 17.49
CA PRO A 107 -9.96 -21.94 16.82
C PRO A 107 -8.86 -20.87 16.82
N ILE A 108 -8.75 -20.15 15.71
CA ILE A 108 -8.00 -18.89 15.60
C ILE A 108 -9.00 -17.74 15.70
N ILE A 109 -8.69 -16.76 16.55
CA ILE A 109 -9.51 -15.60 16.82
C ILE A 109 -8.76 -14.34 16.36
N MET A 110 -9.29 -13.72 15.31
CA MET A 110 -8.73 -12.55 14.67
C MET A 110 -9.22 -11.29 15.38
N CYS A 111 -8.39 -10.73 16.25
CA CYS A 111 -8.63 -9.45 16.92
C CYS A 111 -8.02 -8.29 16.14
N GLU A 112 -8.24 -8.29 14.82
CA GLU A 112 -7.73 -7.29 13.89
C GLU A 112 -8.79 -6.25 13.57
N ASN A 113 -8.37 -5.02 13.23
CA ASN A 113 -9.29 -3.96 12.83
C ASN A 113 -9.65 -4.04 11.33
N ASP A 114 -9.84 -5.26 10.84
CA ASP A 114 -10.17 -5.60 9.46
C ASP A 114 -10.71 -7.05 9.37
N PRO A 115 -12.00 -7.27 9.05
CA PRO A 115 -12.59 -8.60 8.95
C PRO A 115 -12.06 -9.40 7.75
N HIS A 116 -11.52 -8.77 6.71
CA HIS A 116 -10.97 -9.47 5.54
C HIS A 116 -9.74 -10.32 5.90
N THR A 117 -9.08 -10.00 7.01
CA THR A 117 -7.97 -10.80 7.54
C THR A 117 -8.37 -12.25 7.84
N VAL A 118 -9.66 -12.52 8.15
CA VAL A 118 -10.14 -13.89 8.38
C VAL A 118 -9.95 -14.75 7.13
N GLU A 119 -10.48 -14.33 5.99
CA GLU A 119 -10.40 -15.11 4.75
C GLU A 119 -8.95 -15.23 4.27
N ILE A 120 -8.16 -14.16 4.37
CA ILE A 120 -6.72 -14.19 4.06
C ILE A 120 -6.00 -15.27 4.88
N VAL A 121 -6.32 -15.39 6.17
CA VAL A 121 -5.69 -16.38 7.05
C VAL A 121 -6.20 -17.80 6.76
N LYS A 122 -7.50 -17.97 6.47
CA LYS A 122 -8.05 -19.27 6.04
C LYS A 122 -7.34 -19.77 4.79
N ASP A 123 -7.22 -18.93 3.77
CA ASP A 123 -6.56 -19.26 2.51
C ASP A 123 -5.07 -19.56 2.72
N THR A 124 -4.39 -18.77 3.55
CA THR A 124 -2.96 -18.94 3.84
C THR A 124 -2.67 -20.28 4.54
N LEU A 125 -3.55 -20.71 5.45
CA LEU A 125 -3.37 -21.93 6.24
C LEU A 125 -4.05 -23.17 5.63
N GLY A 126 -5.02 -22.98 4.73
CA GLY A 126 -5.97 -24.03 4.36
C GLY A 126 -6.79 -24.52 5.56
N TYR A 127 -7.24 -23.60 6.42
CA TYR A 127 -7.87 -23.90 7.71
C TYR A 127 -9.08 -23.01 8.00
N ASP A 128 -10.26 -23.61 8.18
CA ASP A 128 -11.52 -22.88 8.22
C ASP A 128 -11.93 -22.32 9.59
N ARG A 129 -11.36 -22.84 10.69
CA ARG A 129 -11.74 -22.44 12.07
C ARG A 129 -11.05 -21.15 12.49
N VAL A 130 -11.22 -20.11 11.67
CA VAL A 130 -10.73 -18.76 11.86
C VAL A 130 -11.93 -17.83 12.00
N TYR A 131 -12.01 -17.11 13.11
CA TYR A 131 -13.18 -16.33 13.49
C TYR A 131 -12.81 -14.88 13.74
N PHE A 132 -13.64 -13.96 13.25
CA PHE A 132 -13.50 -12.54 13.55
C PHE A 132 -13.88 -12.24 15.00
N ALA A 133 -13.14 -11.33 15.62
CA ALA A 133 -13.46 -10.78 16.92
C ALA A 133 -13.31 -9.26 16.93
N ILE A 134 -14.15 -8.60 17.72
CA ILE A 134 -14.20 -7.14 17.83
C ILE A 134 -13.87 -6.77 19.28
N PRO A 135 -12.63 -6.32 19.54
CA PRO A 135 -12.32 -5.64 20.78
C PRO A 135 -12.92 -4.22 20.73
N ASP A 136 -14.07 -3.98 21.35
CA ASP A 136 -14.72 -2.66 21.42
C ASP A 136 -14.15 -1.82 22.58
N VAL A 137 -12.88 -1.42 22.41
CA VAL A 137 -12.07 -0.82 23.45
C VAL A 137 -10.99 0.08 22.84
N ILE A 138 -10.64 1.17 23.53
CA ILE A 138 -9.38 1.88 23.29
C ILE A 138 -8.30 1.30 24.19
N THR A 139 -7.20 0.85 23.58
CA THR A 139 -6.03 0.38 24.32
C THR A 139 -4.78 1.02 23.77
N SER A 140 -4.02 1.61 24.67
CA SER A 140 -2.74 2.26 24.40
C SER A 140 -1.59 1.31 24.67
N ASN A 141 -0.60 1.36 23.77
CA ASN A 141 0.69 0.68 23.94
C ASN A 141 1.67 1.47 24.82
N THR A 142 1.24 2.58 25.40
CA THR A 142 2.05 3.45 26.24
C THR A 142 1.29 3.85 27.51
N ALA A 143 1.97 4.61 28.36
CA ALA A 143 1.45 5.19 29.59
C ALA A 143 2.15 6.53 29.87
N SER A 144 1.79 7.17 30.98
CA SER A 144 2.55 8.32 31.48
C SER A 144 4.03 7.96 31.67
N GLU A 145 4.93 8.92 31.49
CA GLU A 145 6.37 8.70 31.65
C GLU A 145 6.73 8.15 33.03
N GLU A 146 6.02 8.60 34.08
CA GLU A 146 6.23 8.12 35.44
C GLU A 146 5.88 6.63 35.57
N LEU A 147 4.79 6.19 34.94
CA LEU A 147 4.38 4.79 34.98
C LEU A 147 5.35 3.91 34.18
N LEU A 148 5.77 4.34 32.99
CA LEU A 148 6.73 3.59 32.16
C LEU A 148 8.10 3.42 32.83
N LYS A 149 8.55 4.41 33.61
CA LYS A 149 9.80 4.30 34.40
C LYS A 149 9.72 3.19 35.46
N LYS A 150 8.54 2.97 36.05
CA LYS A 150 8.31 1.94 37.08
C LYS A 150 7.99 0.59 36.45
N GLU A 151 7.21 0.59 35.37
CA GLU A 151 6.64 -0.58 34.72
C GLU A 151 6.88 -0.49 33.20
N PRO A 152 8.05 -0.91 32.69
CA PRO A 152 8.41 -0.73 31.27
C PRO A 152 7.51 -1.46 30.26
N LEU A 153 6.73 -2.45 30.72
CA LEU A 153 5.75 -3.18 29.92
C LEU A 153 4.32 -2.65 30.08
N ALA A 154 4.14 -1.55 30.83
CA ALA A 154 2.83 -0.97 31.08
C ALA A 154 2.08 -0.70 29.78
N VAL A 155 0.82 -1.10 29.81
CA VAL A 155 -0.15 -0.95 28.74
C VAL A 155 -1.45 -0.54 29.41
N ILE A 156 -2.14 0.42 28.81
CA ILE A 156 -3.34 1.00 29.39
C ILE A 156 -4.53 0.68 28.50
N THR A 157 -5.60 0.18 29.10
CA THR A 157 -6.89 -0.02 28.45
C THR A 157 -7.98 0.72 29.21
N GLU A 158 -9.17 0.80 28.63
CA GLU A 158 -10.40 1.20 29.33
C GLU A 158 -11.32 -0.01 29.52
N TYR A 159 -12.49 0.24 30.11
CA TYR A 159 -13.58 -0.72 30.08
C TYR A 159 -14.14 -0.85 28.65
N GLY A 160 -14.23 -2.08 28.16
CA GLY A 160 -14.76 -2.39 26.85
C GLY A 160 -15.08 -3.87 26.68
N ASP A 161 -15.78 -4.19 25.61
CA ASP A 161 -16.36 -5.50 25.36
C ASP A 161 -15.63 -6.26 24.25
N LEU A 162 -15.44 -7.58 24.43
CA LEU A 162 -14.90 -8.44 23.39
C LEU A 162 -16.03 -9.26 22.78
N PHE A 163 -16.37 -8.96 21.53
CA PHE A 163 -17.34 -9.75 20.77
C PHE A 163 -16.63 -10.78 19.90
N ILE A 164 -17.08 -12.03 19.94
CA ILE A 164 -16.53 -13.13 19.15
C ILE A 164 -17.68 -13.87 18.49
N ASN A 165 -17.49 -14.32 17.25
CA ASN A 165 -18.43 -15.25 16.63
C ASN A 165 -18.59 -16.50 17.51
N GLN A 166 -19.83 -16.82 17.89
CA GLN A 166 -20.17 -17.95 18.77
C GLN A 166 -19.64 -19.31 18.27
N GLN A 167 -19.40 -19.47 16.96
CA GLN A 167 -18.82 -20.68 16.39
C GLN A 167 -17.36 -20.95 16.81
N ALA A 168 -16.66 -19.93 17.33
CA ALA A 168 -15.31 -20.10 17.89
C ALA A 168 -15.29 -21.07 19.09
N GLY A 169 -16.44 -21.29 19.73
CA GLY A 169 -16.58 -22.12 20.92
C GLY A 169 -16.19 -21.36 22.19
N PHE A 170 -16.51 -21.97 23.33
CA PHE A 170 -16.42 -21.31 24.63
C PHE A 170 -14.96 -21.13 25.11
N ILE A 171 -14.62 -19.90 25.46
CA ILE A 171 -13.41 -19.50 26.18
C ILE A 171 -13.86 -18.81 27.46
N LYS A 172 -13.34 -19.26 28.60
CA LYS A 172 -13.76 -18.75 29.91
C LYS A 172 -13.23 -17.35 30.15
N GLY A 173 -14.14 -16.43 30.49
CA GLY A 173 -13.83 -15.04 30.71
C GLY A 173 -15.04 -14.14 30.45
N ASP A 174 -14.80 -12.84 30.43
CA ASP A 174 -15.79 -11.80 30.13
C ASP A 174 -15.81 -11.54 28.61
N ILE A 175 -16.43 -12.46 27.88
CA ILE A 175 -16.45 -12.49 26.41
C ILE A 175 -17.89 -12.66 25.92
N ASN A 176 -18.29 -11.79 25.00
CA ASN A 176 -19.58 -11.83 24.34
C ASN A 176 -19.52 -12.72 23.10
N PHE A 177 -19.95 -13.99 23.22
CA PHE A 177 -20.13 -14.87 22.08
C PHE A 177 -21.47 -14.58 21.40
N CYS A 178 -21.45 -14.08 20.17
CA CYS A 178 -22.65 -13.60 19.49
C CYS A 178 -22.82 -14.20 18.09
N SER A 179 -24.02 -14.04 17.51
CA SER A 179 -24.29 -14.39 16.12
C SER A 179 -23.53 -13.50 15.15
N GLU A 180 -23.45 -13.92 13.88
CA GLU A 180 -22.86 -13.10 12.81
C GLU A 180 -23.60 -11.77 12.61
N SER A 181 -24.93 -11.76 12.79
CA SER A 181 -25.74 -10.55 12.66
C SER A 181 -25.40 -9.51 13.74
N GLU A 182 -25.25 -9.96 14.99
CA GLU A 182 -24.85 -9.06 16.09
C GLU A 182 -23.40 -8.61 15.94
N LEU A 183 -22.50 -9.50 15.52
CA LEU A 183 -21.11 -9.13 15.24
C LEU A 183 -21.02 -8.08 14.13
N SER A 184 -21.83 -8.20 13.07
CA SER A 184 -21.93 -7.23 11.98
C SER A 184 -22.48 -5.88 12.45
N ARG A 185 -23.50 -5.88 13.32
CA ARG A 185 -24.04 -4.67 13.97
C ARG A 185 -22.95 -3.94 14.76
N GLN A 186 -22.24 -4.66 15.64
CA GLN A 186 -21.15 -4.11 16.45
C GLN A 186 -20.00 -3.59 15.57
N TRP A 187 -19.62 -4.34 14.54
CA TRP A 187 -18.56 -3.94 13.61
C TRP A 187 -18.93 -2.67 12.84
N THR A 188 -20.16 -2.59 12.34
CA THR A 188 -20.63 -1.43 11.57
C THR A 188 -20.59 -0.17 12.42
N ALA A 189 -21.09 -0.23 13.66
CA ALA A 189 -21.01 0.90 14.60
C ALA A 189 -19.55 1.27 14.92
N LYS A 190 -18.70 0.29 15.22
CA LYS A 190 -17.28 0.52 15.47
C LYS A 190 -16.55 1.11 14.26
N LEU A 191 -16.83 0.63 13.05
CA LEU A 191 -16.15 1.08 11.84
C LEU A 191 -16.48 2.55 11.52
N TYR A 192 -17.73 2.95 11.68
CA TYR A 192 -18.20 4.26 11.23
C TYR A 192 -18.33 5.31 12.33
N LEU A 193 -18.63 4.93 13.57
CA LEU A 193 -18.76 5.86 14.70
C LEU A 193 -17.44 5.98 15.47
N HIS A 194 -16.79 4.85 15.80
CA HIS A 194 -15.50 4.89 16.49
C HIS A 194 -14.34 5.19 15.52
N ASN A 195 -14.07 4.28 14.57
CA ASN A 195 -12.86 4.29 13.76
C ASN A 195 -12.73 5.55 12.90
N THR A 196 -13.83 6.03 12.30
CA THR A 196 -13.87 7.28 11.52
C THR A 196 -13.51 8.48 12.40
N ALA A 197 -14.27 8.74 13.46
CA ALA A 197 -14.06 9.90 14.32
C ALA A 197 -12.68 9.87 15.02
N HIS A 198 -12.26 8.69 15.48
CA HIS A 198 -10.98 8.51 16.17
C HIS A 198 -9.78 8.83 15.26
N CYS A 199 -9.80 8.39 14.00
CA CYS A 199 -8.71 8.71 13.08
C CYS A 199 -8.70 10.18 12.66
N ILE A 200 -9.87 10.83 12.54
CA ILE A 200 -9.97 12.28 12.27
C ILE A 200 -9.35 13.07 13.42
N ALA A 201 -9.67 12.71 14.68
CA ALA A 201 -9.07 13.33 15.86
C ALA A 201 -7.54 13.20 15.84
N ALA A 202 -7.01 12.03 15.48
CA ALA A 202 -5.57 11.80 15.40
C ALA A 202 -4.90 12.62 14.29
N TYR A 203 -5.47 12.69 13.08
CA TYR A 203 -4.85 13.48 11.99
C TYR A 203 -4.86 14.98 12.29
N LEU A 204 -5.97 15.51 12.79
CA LEU A 204 -6.05 16.92 13.19
C LEU A 204 -5.11 17.23 14.36
N GLY A 205 -5.01 16.32 15.34
CA GLY A 205 -4.06 16.46 16.43
C GLY A 205 -2.60 16.38 15.98
N ALA A 206 -2.27 15.53 15.01
CA ALA A 206 -0.94 15.46 14.41
C ALA A 206 -0.55 16.78 13.76
N MET A 207 -1.48 17.40 13.01
CA MET A 207 -1.26 18.72 12.41
C MET A 207 -1.01 19.81 13.48
N MET A 208 -1.57 19.64 14.68
CA MET A 208 -1.35 20.52 15.83
C MET A 208 -0.12 20.18 16.68
N ASN A 209 0.68 19.18 16.29
CA ASN A 209 1.80 18.65 17.08
C ASN A 209 1.39 18.19 18.49
N MET A 210 0.20 17.58 18.61
CA MET A 210 -0.21 16.89 19.83
C MET A 210 0.38 15.48 19.84
N ASP A 211 0.67 14.95 21.03
CA ASP A 211 1.22 13.60 21.20
C ASP A 211 0.08 12.58 21.38
N TYR A 212 -1.00 12.98 22.05
CA TYR A 212 -2.11 12.11 22.43
C TYR A 212 -3.47 12.60 21.92
N VAL A 213 -4.38 11.66 21.67
CA VAL A 213 -5.72 11.97 21.13
C VAL A 213 -6.54 12.87 22.05
N HIS A 214 -6.47 12.69 23.36
CA HIS A 214 -7.21 13.50 24.33
C HIS A 214 -6.78 14.99 24.30
N GLU A 215 -5.51 15.26 23.99
CA GLU A 215 -5.00 16.63 23.85
C GLU A 215 -5.64 17.32 22.63
N ALA A 216 -5.76 16.58 21.51
CA ALA A 216 -6.46 17.05 20.33
C ALA A 216 -7.94 17.32 20.61
N MET A 217 -8.60 16.42 21.36
CA MET A 217 -10.02 16.56 21.74
C MET A 217 -10.31 17.71 22.73
N ASN A 218 -9.28 18.24 23.38
CA ASN A 218 -9.38 19.45 24.22
C ASN A 218 -9.35 20.74 23.39
N ILE A 219 -9.00 20.69 22.11
CA ILE A 219 -9.06 21.83 21.19
C ILE A 219 -10.51 21.95 20.67
N PRO A 220 -11.26 23.02 21.00
CA PRO A 220 -12.68 23.13 20.63
C PRO A 220 -12.94 22.97 19.12
N GLU A 221 -12.07 23.52 18.28
CA GLU A 221 -12.19 23.43 16.83
C GLU A 221 -12.05 21.99 16.33
N ILE A 222 -11.08 21.22 16.86
CA ILE A 222 -10.93 19.79 16.52
C ILE A 222 -12.14 19.01 17.04
N ARG A 223 -12.56 19.24 18.28
CA ARG A 223 -13.72 18.58 18.88
C ARG A 223 -14.97 18.78 18.03
N ASN A 224 -15.20 20.00 17.54
CA ASN A 224 -16.34 20.32 16.69
C ASN A 224 -16.31 19.53 15.38
N ILE A 225 -15.14 19.40 14.74
CA ILE A 225 -15.01 18.61 13.50
C ILE A 225 -15.26 17.11 13.79
N VAL A 226 -14.67 16.57 14.85
CA VAL A 226 -14.81 15.15 15.21
C VAL A 226 -16.26 14.80 15.56
N VAL A 227 -16.92 15.61 16.38
CA VAL A 227 -18.35 15.45 16.71
C VAL A 227 -19.21 15.65 15.46
N GLY A 228 -18.88 16.60 14.60
CA GLY A 228 -19.54 16.82 13.32
C GLY A 228 -19.49 15.59 12.41
N ALA A 229 -18.30 14.98 12.26
CA ALA A 229 -18.12 13.77 11.48
C ALA A 229 -18.91 12.58 12.06
N MET A 230 -18.96 12.47 13.39
CA MET A 230 -19.76 11.44 14.05
C MET A 230 -21.25 11.65 13.81
N ASN A 231 -21.74 12.89 13.87
CA ASN A 231 -23.14 13.22 13.58
C ASN A 231 -23.51 12.97 12.11
N GLU A 232 -22.59 13.25 11.18
CA GLU A 232 -22.76 12.90 9.75
C GLU A 232 -22.94 11.39 9.57
N MET A 233 -22.13 10.57 10.25
CA MET A 233 -22.28 9.11 10.22
C MET A 233 -23.50 8.60 10.97
N LEU A 234 -23.83 9.18 12.13
CA LEU A 234 -25.02 8.83 12.88
C LEU A 234 -26.29 9.06 12.04
N LYS A 235 -26.35 10.20 11.33
CA LYS A 235 -27.41 10.48 10.36
C LYS A 235 -27.44 9.43 9.25
N ALA A 236 -26.30 9.10 8.64
CA ALA A 236 -26.23 8.12 7.57
C ALA A 236 -26.71 6.72 8.00
N LEU A 237 -26.24 6.24 9.16
CA LEU A 237 -26.58 4.93 9.70
C LEU A 237 -28.06 4.84 10.08
N LYS A 238 -28.62 5.90 10.69
CA LYS A 238 -30.07 5.97 10.97
C LYS A 238 -30.90 5.94 9.70
N MET A 239 -30.52 6.69 8.66
CA MET A 239 -31.26 6.68 7.38
C MET A 239 -31.28 5.31 6.69
N ARG A 240 -30.25 4.48 6.88
CA ARG A 240 -30.22 3.09 6.38
C ARG A 240 -31.18 2.16 7.12
N ASN A 241 -31.70 2.55 8.28
CA ASN A 241 -32.68 1.80 9.08
C ASN A 241 -32.31 0.32 9.33
N SER A 242 -31.01 -0.01 9.34
CA SER A 242 -30.53 -1.39 9.52
C SER A 242 -30.08 -1.68 10.96
N ILE A 243 -29.88 -0.62 11.77
CA ILE A 243 -29.43 -0.69 13.17
C ILE A 243 -30.33 0.24 13.97
N GLU A 244 -30.74 -0.19 15.17
CA GLU A 244 -31.58 0.57 16.09
C GLU A 244 -30.96 1.93 16.45
N SER A 245 -31.76 2.99 16.36
CA SER A 245 -31.31 4.37 16.62
C SER A 245 -30.74 4.55 18.03
N ASP A 246 -31.39 4.00 19.06
CA ASP A 246 -30.97 4.15 20.45
C ASP A 246 -29.58 3.54 20.68
N PHE A 247 -29.29 2.42 20.03
CA PHE A 247 -27.97 1.80 20.08
C PHE A 247 -26.91 2.68 19.41
N LEU A 248 -27.21 3.24 18.23
CA LEU A 248 -26.29 4.12 17.52
C LEU A 248 -25.99 5.41 18.31
N GLU A 249 -27.02 6.01 18.93
CA GLU A 249 -26.88 7.20 19.78
C GLU A 249 -26.04 6.91 21.02
N TYR A 250 -26.37 5.82 21.74
CA TYR A 250 -25.57 5.35 22.86
C TYR A 250 -24.10 5.14 22.47
N TYR A 251 -23.87 4.47 21.33
CA TYR A 251 -22.53 4.17 20.87
C TYR A 251 -21.75 5.45 20.53
N ALA A 252 -22.36 6.40 19.81
CA ALA A 252 -21.73 7.69 19.50
C ALA A 252 -21.35 8.48 20.77
N ASP A 253 -22.27 8.60 21.73
CA ASP A 253 -22.03 9.30 22.99
C ASP A 253 -20.94 8.64 23.84
N LYS A 254 -20.87 7.30 23.80
CA LYS A 254 -19.80 6.53 24.42
C LYS A 254 -18.44 6.91 23.82
N GLU A 255 -18.31 6.90 22.50
CA GLU A 255 -17.02 7.14 21.82
C GLU A 255 -16.44 8.54 22.03
N ILE A 256 -17.28 9.59 22.02
CA ILE A 256 -16.80 10.96 22.29
C ILE A 256 -16.19 11.10 23.69
N LYS A 257 -16.75 10.39 24.68
CA LYS A 257 -16.21 10.36 26.05
C LYS A 257 -14.88 9.62 26.08
N ARG A 258 -14.79 8.47 25.40
CA ARG A 258 -13.56 7.66 25.30
C ARG A 258 -12.39 8.45 24.72
N PHE A 259 -12.61 9.21 23.64
CA PHE A 259 -11.55 10.03 23.03
C PHE A 259 -11.03 11.16 23.92
N SER A 260 -11.81 11.56 24.92
CA SER A 260 -11.45 12.62 25.86
C SER A 260 -10.80 12.09 27.14
N ASP A 261 -10.64 10.77 27.30
CA ASP A 261 -10.02 10.17 28.49
C ASP A 261 -8.49 10.41 28.46
N ASN A 262 -8.01 11.26 29.37
CA ASN A 262 -6.60 11.60 29.50
C ASN A 262 -5.77 10.49 30.16
N MET A 263 -6.40 9.49 30.78
CA MET A 263 -5.71 8.35 31.39
C MET A 263 -5.32 7.30 30.38
N LEU A 264 -5.87 7.32 29.17
CA LEU A 264 -5.53 6.35 28.13
C LEU A 264 -4.15 6.59 27.51
N PHE A 265 -3.67 7.85 27.46
CA PHE A 265 -2.43 8.22 26.76
C PHE A 265 -2.35 7.60 25.36
N ASP A 266 -3.44 7.66 24.58
CA ASP A 266 -3.49 7.00 23.28
C ASP A 266 -2.69 7.82 22.23
N PRO A 267 -1.56 7.31 21.70
CA PRO A 267 -0.68 8.11 20.85
C PRO A 267 -1.29 8.40 19.49
N ILE A 268 -1.20 9.65 19.07
CA ILE A 268 -1.61 10.06 17.73
C ILE A 268 -0.83 9.29 16.66
N THR A 269 0.47 9.10 16.82
CA THR A 269 1.30 8.35 15.87
C THR A 269 0.84 6.91 15.67
N ARG A 270 0.24 6.29 16.70
CA ARG A 270 -0.37 4.94 16.63
C ARG A 270 -1.72 4.99 15.93
N VAL A 271 -2.57 5.93 16.31
CA VAL A 271 -3.94 6.06 15.80
C VAL A 271 -3.99 6.59 14.38
N ALA A 272 -3.04 7.43 13.95
CA ALA A 272 -2.89 8.00 12.60
C ALA A 272 -2.11 7.09 11.63
N ARG A 273 -1.41 6.07 12.14
CA ARG A 273 -0.55 5.15 11.36
C ARG A 273 -1.21 4.53 10.12
N GLU A 274 -0.47 4.39 9.02
CA GLU A 274 -0.93 3.80 7.75
C GLU A 274 -2.13 4.54 7.10
N PRO A 275 -1.99 5.84 6.75
CA PRO A 275 -3.04 6.63 6.13
C PRO A 275 -3.62 6.04 4.84
N LEU A 276 -2.81 5.42 3.97
CA LEU A 276 -3.32 4.87 2.71
C LEU A 276 -4.32 3.74 2.97
N ARG A 277 -4.05 2.88 3.96
CA ARG A 277 -4.99 1.81 4.37
C ARG A 277 -6.30 2.37 4.90
N LYS A 278 -6.27 3.50 5.62
CA LYS A 278 -7.48 4.13 6.17
C LYS A 278 -8.28 4.92 5.14
N LEU A 279 -7.63 5.29 4.06
CA LEU A 279 -8.22 5.93 2.89
C LEU A 279 -8.68 4.92 1.82
N GLU A 280 -8.63 3.61 2.08
CA GLU A 280 -9.16 2.62 1.15
C GLU A 280 -10.64 2.88 0.83
N PRO A 281 -11.11 2.59 -0.40
CA PRO A 281 -12.45 2.97 -0.88
C PRO A 281 -13.62 2.52 0.00
N GLU A 282 -13.53 1.34 0.60
CA GLU A 282 -14.56 0.77 1.49
C GLU A 282 -14.25 1.00 2.97
N GLY A 283 -13.20 1.77 3.26
CA GLY A 283 -12.69 2.00 4.59
C GLY A 283 -13.46 3.04 5.41
N ARG A 284 -12.88 3.37 6.57
CA ARG A 284 -13.49 4.26 7.58
C ARG A 284 -13.64 5.72 7.15
N LEU A 285 -12.92 6.18 6.13
CA LEU A 285 -13.00 7.57 5.65
C LEU A 285 -13.72 7.63 4.30
N ILE A 286 -13.15 7.02 3.26
CA ILE A 286 -13.74 7.05 1.92
C ILE A 286 -15.09 6.34 1.90
N GLY A 287 -15.18 5.13 2.47
CA GLY A 287 -16.44 4.37 2.53
C GLY A 287 -17.53 5.10 3.33
N ALA A 288 -17.13 5.78 4.42
CA ALA A 288 -18.01 6.65 5.20
C ALA A 288 -18.56 7.80 4.34
N SER A 289 -17.68 8.50 3.60
CA SER A 289 -18.11 9.59 2.71
C SER A 289 -19.00 9.12 1.57
N LYS A 290 -18.66 7.99 0.93
CA LYS A 290 -19.50 7.37 -0.10
C LYS A 290 -20.89 7.03 0.45
N MET A 291 -20.98 6.53 1.69
CA MET A 291 -22.26 6.24 2.33
C MET A 291 -23.11 7.51 2.48
N CYS A 292 -22.57 8.60 3.03
CA CYS A 292 -23.31 9.86 3.17
C CYS A 292 -23.79 10.41 1.81
N LEU A 293 -22.91 10.39 0.80
CA LEU A 293 -23.25 10.86 -0.54
C LEU A 293 -24.34 10.01 -1.20
N SER A 294 -24.31 8.69 -1.00
CA SER A 294 -25.37 7.78 -1.49
C SER A 294 -26.74 8.08 -0.89
N LEU A 295 -26.78 8.74 0.27
CA LEU A 295 -27.98 9.19 0.98
C LEU A 295 -28.33 10.65 0.68
N GLY A 296 -27.62 11.28 -0.27
CA GLY A 296 -27.95 12.61 -0.79
C GLY A 296 -27.42 13.79 0.03
N PHE A 297 -26.38 13.61 0.86
CA PHE A 297 -25.77 14.75 1.56
C PHE A 297 -24.24 14.68 1.62
N VAL A 298 -23.61 15.86 1.58
CA VAL A 298 -22.15 16.03 1.61
C VAL A 298 -21.65 16.03 3.07
N PRO A 299 -20.78 15.09 3.47
CA PRO A 299 -20.27 14.98 4.85
C PRO A 299 -19.02 15.85 5.07
N LYS A 300 -19.22 17.15 5.24
CA LYS A 300 -18.12 18.14 5.28
C LYS A 300 -17.01 17.78 6.26
N ASN A 301 -17.34 17.29 7.46
CA ASN A 301 -16.35 16.99 8.49
C ASN A 301 -15.57 15.70 8.17
N ILE A 302 -16.21 14.70 7.58
CA ILE A 302 -15.51 13.50 7.10
C ILE A 302 -14.59 13.86 5.92
N LEU A 303 -15.00 14.76 5.02
CA LEU A 303 -14.11 15.28 3.95
C LEU A 303 -12.89 15.99 4.55
N THR A 304 -13.07 16.81 5.60
CA THR A 304 -11.93 17.40 6.35
C THR A 304 -11.02 16.32 6.92
N GLY A 305 -11.59 15.22 7.43
CA GLY A 305 -10.87 14.03 7.85
C GLY A 305 -10.02 13.38 6.76
N ILE A 306 -10.58 13.21 5.56
CA ILE A 306 -9.88 12.67 4.38
C ILE A 306 -8.71 13.56 4.00
N VAL A 307 -8.93 14.88 3.89
CA VAL A 307 -7.85 15.83 3.55
C VAL A 307 -6.76 15.82 4.63
N SER A 308 -7.13 15.79 5.91
CA SER A 308 -6.17 15.71 7.02
C SER A 308 -5.34 14.42 6.97
N ALA A 309 -5.94 13.29 6.59
CA ALA A 309 -5.24 12.03 6.39
C ALA A 309 -4.26 12.09 5.20
N ILE A 310 -4.63 12.76 4.11
CA ILE A 310 -3.77 12.99 2.93
C ILE A 310 -2.58 13.90 3.29
N LEU A 311 -2.80 14.86 4.19
CA LEU A 311 -1.77 15.78 4.69
C LEU A 311 -0.90 15.20 5.80
N PHE A 312 -1.19 14.00 6.30
CA PHE A 312 -0.45 13.42 7.40
C PHE A 312 1.01 13.13 7.02
N GLU A 313 1.95 13.61 7.84
CA GLU A 313 3.39 13.42 7.63
C GLU A 313 4.00 12.74 8.85
N ASN A 314 4.65 11.60 8.63
CA ASN A 314 5.46 10.92 9.62
C ASN A 314 6.49 10.04 8.90
N GLU A 315 7.77 10.38 9.03
CA GLU A 315 8.87 9.69 8.33
C GLU A 315 9.00 8.20 8.72
N ASN A 316 8.54 7.84 9.92
CA ASN A 316 8.57 6.47 10.42
C ASN A 316 7.32 5.67 10.07
N ASP A 317 6.32 6.30 9.43
CA ASP A 317 5.11 5.60 9.01
C ASP A 317 5.38 4.66 7.82
N PRO A 318 4.78 3.45 7.79
CA PRO A 318 4.86 2.57 6.62
C PRO A 318 4.37 3.19 5.30
N ASP A 319 3.51 4.21 5.37
CA ASP A 319 2.96 4.94 4.22
C ASP A 319 3.60 6.35 4.03
N ASN A 320 4.83 6.57 4.53
CA ASN A 320 5.52 7.86 4.40
C ASN A 320 5.71 8.36 2.95
N GLN A 321 5.57 7.49 1.95
CA GLN A 321 5.55 7.85 0.53
C GLN A 321 4.37 8.76 0.15
N LEU A 322 3.33 8.85 0.97
CA LEU A 322 2.17 9.70 0.71
C LEU A 322 2.57 11.19 0.60
N THR A 323 3.51 11.66 1.41
CA THR A 323 4.05 13.03 1.33
C THR A 323 4.68 13.32 -0.03
N PHE A 324 5.44 12.36 -0.56
CA PHE A 324 6.04 12.45 -1.89
C PHE A 324 4.96 12.46 -2.98
N LEU A 325 4.00 11.53 -2.91
CA LEU A 325 2.90 11.42 -3.87
C LEU A 325 2.04 12.69 -3.93
N ARG A 326 1.75 13.30 -2.78
CA ARG A 326 0.98 14.54 -2.68
C ARG A 326 1.66 15.72 -3.37
N LYS A 327 2.99 15.79 -3.35
CA LYS A 327 3.77 16.83 -4.04
C LYS A 327 3.84 16.58 -5.54
N ALA A 328 3.99 15.30 -5.92
CA ALA A 328 4.22 14.89 -7.29
C ALA A 328 2.95 14.81 -8.16
N LEU A 329 1.80 14.53 -7.55
CA LEU A 329 0.53 14.28 -8.24
C LEU A 329 -0.46 15.42 -8.03
N SER A 330 -1.32 15.63 -9.04
CA SER A 330 -2.52 16.46 -8.85
C SER A 330 -3.50 15.77 -7.90
N THR A 331 -4.40 16.53 -7.28
CA THR A 331 -5.47 16.00 -6.42
C THR A 331 -6.26 14.90 -7.11
N LYS A 332 -6.66 15.14 -8.37
CA LYS A 332 -7.36 14.16 -9.21
C LYS A 332 -6.58 12.85 -9.37
N MET A 333 -5.28 12.92 -9.68
CA MET A 333 -4.43 11.73 -9.83
C MET A 333 -4.25 10.99 -8.50
N LEU A 334 -4.07 11.72 -7.40
CA LEU A 334 -4.01 11.14 -6.07
C LEU A 334 -5.30 10.36 -5.76
N LEU A 335 -6.46 10.99 -5.94
CA LEU A 335 -7.76 10.37 -5.68
C LEU A 335 -8.05 9.14 -6.54
N THR A 336 -7.69 9.17 -7.82
CA THR A 336 -8.04 8.10 -8.78
C THR A 336 -7.02 6.95 -8.80
N TYR A 337 -5.72 7.25 -8.77
CA TYR A 337 -4.67 6.22 -8.88
C TYR A 337 -4.16 5.73 -7.52
N ILE A 338 -4.13 6.59 -6.50
CA ILE A 338 -3.57 6.23 -5.19
C ILE A 338 -4.68 5.81 -4.23
N ILE A 339 -5.74 6.59 -4.13
CA ILE A 339 -6.89 6.29 -3.26
C ILE A 339 -7.83 5.27 -3.91
N GLY A 340 -7.89 5.23 -5.24
CA GLY A 340 -8.68 4.23 -5.98
C GLY A 340 -10.14 4.62 -6.19
N LEU A 341 -10.47 5.92 -6.21
CA LEU A 341 -11.79 6.39 -6.61
C LEU A 341 -12.04 6.20 -8.11
N GLY A 342 -13.30 5.96 -8.47
CA GLY A 342 -13.74 5.95 -9.86
C GLY A 342 -13.57 7.32 -10.50
N GLU A 343 -13.20 7.36 -11.78
CA GLU A 343 -13.21 8.63 -12.52
C GLU A 343 -14.66 9.07 -12.75
N GLY A 344 -14.98 10.31 -12.38
CA GLY A 344 -16.36 10.81 -12.43
C GLY A 344 -17.25 10.24 -11.31
N GLU A 345 -16.69 9.51 -10.34
CA GLU A 345 -17.42 9.17 -9.12
C GLU A 345 -17.78 10.45 -8.36
N VAL A 346 -18.99 10.50 -7.76
CA VAL A 346 -19.48 11.70 -7.06
C VAL A 346 -18.50 12.18 -6.00
N LEU A 347 -17.91 11.26 -5.23
CA LEU A 347 -16.93 11.62 -4.20
C LEU A 347 -15.65 12.23 -4.78
N GLU A 348 -15.20 11.78 -5.95
CA GLU A 348 -14.02 12.32 -6.61
C GLU A 348 -14.24 13.79 -7.04
N SER A 349 -15.40 14.06 -7.65
CA SER A 349 -15.82 15.43 -8.00
C SER A 349 -15.96 16.33 -6.78
N VAL A 350 -16.68 15.87 -5.75
CA VAL A 350 -16.89 16.60 -4.49
C VAL A 350 -15.56 16.88 -3.79
N MET A 351 -14.66 15.91 -3.75
CA MET A 351 -13.33 16.11 -3.18
C MET A 351 -12.54 17.13 -4.00
N ASN A 352 -12.49 17.05 -5.33
CA ASN A 352 -11.77 18.03 -6.15
C ASN A 352 -12.31 19.46 -5.97
N GLU A 353 -13.62 19.63 -5.83
CA GLU A 353 -14.26 20.93 -5.61
C GLU A 353 -13.90 21.50 -4.23
N HIS A 354 -14.03 20.70 -3.17
CA HIS A 354 -13.86 21.18 -1.79
C HIS A 354 -12.43 21.11 -1.26
N PHE A 355 -11.51 20.38 -1.92
CA PHE A 355 -10.14 20.20 -1.44
C PHE A 355 -9.46 21.53 -1.10
N PRO A 356 -9.44 22.55 -1.98
CA PRO A 356 -8.74 23.80 -1.72
C PRO A 356 -9.31 24.56 -0.51
N ASP A 357 -10.64 24.61 -0.38
CA ASP A 357 -11.32 25.29 0.73
C ASP A 357 -11.06 24.62 2.08
N ILE A 358 -10.99 23.28 2.08
CA ILE A 358 -10.64 22.51 3.28
C ILE A 358 -9.19 22.77 3.67
N ILE A 359 -8.26 22.83 2.72
CA ILE A 359 -6.86 23.19 3.00
C ILE A 359 -6.79 24.57 3.64
N LEU A 360 -7.46 25.58 3.07
CA LEU A 360 -7.49 26.93 3.64
C LEU A 360 -8.06 26.97 5.06
N SER A 361 -9.13 26.20 5.31
CA SER A 361 -9.74 26.08 6.64
C SER A 361 -8.79 25.42 7.66
N LEU A 362 -8.03 24.41 7.23
CA LEU A 362 -7.01 23.74 8.05
C LEU A 362 -5.79 24.65 8.28
N GLU A 363 -5.39 25.45 7.29
CA GLU A 363 -4.32 26.44 7.44
C GLU A 363 -4.72 27.57 8.39
N GLU A 364 -5.97 28.03 8.37
CA GLU A 364 -6.48 29.00 9.37
C GLU A 364 -6.46 28.42 10.78
N LEU A 365 -6.89 27.16 10.92
CA LEU A 365 -6.81 26.40 12.16
C LEU A 365 -5.35 26.32 12.66
N LEU A 366 -4.38 26.07 11.76
CA LEU A 366 -2.95 26.01 12.05
C LEU A 366 -2.30 27.36 12.34
N ASN A 367 -2.67 28.43 11.63
CA ASN A 367 -2.07 29.76 11.81
C ASN A 367 -2.37 30.35 13.19
N LYS A 368 -3.40 29.86 13.89
CA LYS A 368 -3.65 30.17 15.30
C LYS A 368 -2.58 29.57 16.26
N LYS A 369 -1.70 28.68 15.78
CA LYS A 369 -0.57 28.09 16.50
C LYS A 369 0.60 27.78 15.53
N LYS A 370 1.51 28.75 15.28
CA LYS A 370 2.76 28.60 14.50
C LYS A 370 3.17 27.14 14.19
N VAL A 371 2.91 26.66 12.98
CA VAL A 371 3.51 25.41 12.46
C VAL A 371 4.23 25.71 11.17
N THR A 372 5.48 25.27 11.08
CA THR A 372 6.31 25.37 9.88
C THR A 372 6.20 24.06 9.11
N ILE A 373 5.60 24.09 7.93
CA ILE A 373 5.76 23.01 6.95
C ILE A 373 6.80 23.51 5.96
N ILE A 374 7.90 22.77 5.82
CA ILE A 374 8.68 22.48 4.61
C ILE A 374 10.04 21.95 5.08
N SER A 375 10.36 20.72 4.69
CA SER A 375 11.74 20.27 4.55
C SER A 375 12.08 20.13 3.07
N ASP A 376 13.29 20.55 2.70
CA ASP A 376 13.85 20.37 1.37
C ASP A 376 13.98 18.89 1.02
N LEU A 377 13.46 18.49 -0.15
CA LEU A 377 13.60 17.12 -0.64
C LEU A 377 15.04 16.84 -1.11
N LYS A 378 15.51 15.61 -0.88
CA LYS A 378 16.78 15.10 -1.44
C LYS A 378 16.74 15.13 -2.97
N SER A 379 17.91 15.14 -3.62
CA SER A 379 18.05 15.25 -5.08
C SER A 379 17.28 14.18 -5.86
N ASP A 380 17.35 12.91 -5.46
CA ASP A 380 16.66 11.82 -6.15
C ASP A 380 15.15 11.89 -5.99
N LEU A 381 14.66 12.32 -4.82
CA LEU A 381 13.23 12.59 -4.63
C LEU A 381 12.74 13.69 -5.58
N LYS A 382 13.51 14.77 -5.78
CA LYS A 382 13.16 15.82 -6.76
C LYS A 382 13.10 15.27 -8.19
N ARG A 383 14.04 14.39 -8.57
CA ARG A 383 14.05 13.74 -9.89
C ARG A 383 12.82 12.83 -10.08
N SER A 384 12.50 12.01 -9.09
CA SER A 384 11.32 11.14 -9.11
C SER A 384 10.02 11.92 -9.15
N GLU A 385 9.92 13.01 -8.37
CA GLU A 385 8.76 13.90 -8.38
C GLU A 385 8.53 14.46 -9.77
N LEU A 386 9.60 14.94 -10.42
CA LEU A 386 9.54 15.49 -11.76
C LEU A 386 9.11 14.46 -12.81
N ALA A 387 9.66 13.24 -12.76
CA ALA A 387 9.27 12.15 -13.64
C ALA A 387 7.78 11.79 -13.47
N LEU A 388 7.32 11.68 -12.22
CA LEU A 388 5.95 11.31 -11.89
C LEU A 388 4.94 12.39 -12.33
N LYS A 389 5.28 13.67 -12.11
CA LYS A 389 4.52 14.80 -12.61
C LYS A 389 4.43 14.80 -14.13
N ALA A 390 5.54 14.52 -14.81
CA ALA A 390 5.60 14.51 -16.27
C ALA A 390 4.69 13.44 -16.88
N VAL A 391 4.74 12.19 -16.42
CA VAL A 391 3.84 11.12 -16.91
C VAL A 391 2.38 11.42 -16.57
N SER A 392 2.10 11.97 -15.39
CA SER A 392 0.74 12.32 -14.97
C SER A 392 0.10 13.38 -15.87
N GLU A 393 0.85 14.42 -16.21
CA GLU A 393 0.43 15.45 -17.14
C GLU A 393 0.27 14.89 -18.58
N GLY A 394 1.12 13.95 -18.98
CA GLY A 394 0.98 13.23 -20.24
C GLY A 394 -0.33 12.43 -20.32
N VAL A 395 -0.72 11.77 -19.24
CA VAL A 395 -1.99 11.01 -19.16
C VAL A 395 -3.20 11.94 -19.28
N GLU A 396 -3.18 13.10 -18.63
CA GLU A 396 -4.28 14.07 -18.77
C GLU A 396 -4.41 14.60 -20.21
N VAL A 397 -3.30 14.76 -20.94
CA VAL A 397 -3.34 15.04 -22.39
C VAL A 397 -3.98 13.88 -23.14
N LEU A 398 -3.48 12.66 -22.96
CA LEU A 398 -4.01 11.45 -23.63
C LEU A 398 -5.52 11.28 -23.41
N LYS A 399 -6.00 11.51 -22.18
CA LYS A 399 -7.42 11.41 -21.82
C LYS A 399 -8.31 12.46 -22.47
N ARG A 400 -7.83 13.70 -22.65
CA ARG A 400 -8.61 14.77 -23.32
C ARG A 400 -8.96 14.42 -24.75
N TYR A 401 -8.11 13.65 -25.42
CA TYR A 401 -8.36 13.16 -26.78
C TYR A 401 -9.32 11.98 -26.81
N ASN A 402 -9.53 11.26 -25.69
CA ASN A 402 -10.51 10.18 -25.54
C ASN A 402 -10.50 9.16 -26.71
N LYS A 403 -9.32 8.67 -27.09
CA LYS A 403 -9.12 7.77 -28.25
C LYS A 403 -9.54 8.35 -29.61
N THR A 404 -9.78 9.65 -29.67
CA THR A 404 -10.04 10.39 -30.91
C THR A 404 -8.70 10.96 -31.40
N TYR A 405 -8.15 10.38 -32.46
CA TYR A 405 -6.95 10.86 -33.14
C TYR A 405 -7.28 11.17 -34.59
N ASN A 406 -6.71 12.25 -35.12
CA ASN A 406 -7.07 12.71 -36.47
C ASN A 406 -6.20 12.07 -37.55
N THR A 407 -5.03 11.53 -37.19
CA THR A 407 -4.06 11.06 -38.18
C THR A 407 -3.20 9.92 -37.63
N ILE A 408 -3.13 8.84 -38.40
CA ILE A 408 -2.15 7.76 -38.23
C ILE A 408 -1.03 7.98 -39.25
N LYS A 409 0.22 8.05 -38.81
CA LYS A 409 1.41 8.07 -39.67
C LYS A 409 2.28 6.84 -39.40
N TYR A 410 3.15 6.49 -40.36
CA TYR A 410 4.10 5.38 -40.23
C TYR A 410 5.53 5.92 -40.19
N LYS A 411 6.31 5.53 -39.17
CA LYS A 411 7.74 5.87 -39.01
C LYS A 411 8.63 4.86 -39.75
N GLY A 412 8.47 4.81 -41.07
CA GLY A 412 9.27 3.93 -41.93
C GLY A 412 8.67 2.53 -42.12
N ALA A 413 8.61 1.68 -41.08
CA ALA A 413 8.02 0.34 -41.18
C ALA A 413 6.51 0.35 -40.92
N PHE A 414 5.73 -0.53 -41.58
CA PHE A 414 4.27 -0.60 -41.38
C PHE A 414 3.83 -0.94 -39.94
N ARG A 415 4.75 -1.48 -39.13
CA ARG A 415 4.52 -1.81 -37.71
C ARG A 415 4.81 -0.64 -36.76
N ASP A 416 5.45 0.40 -37.26
CA ASP A 416 5.91 1.55 -36.48
C ASP A 416 4.94 2.72 -36.72
N VAL A 417 3.91 2.78 -35.89
CA VAL A 417 2.75 3.66 -36.04
C VAL A 417 2.85 4.80 -35.02
N VAL A 418 2.48 6.01 -35.44
CA VAL A 418 2.42 7.20 -34.58
C VAL A 418 1.13 7.98 -34.82
N THR A 419 0.56 8.54 -33.76
CA THR A 419 -0.61 9.44 -33.84
C THR A 419 -0.24 10.87 -33.47
N ASP A 420 -1.17 11.82 -33.70
CA ASP A 420 -1.03 13.20 -33.21
C ASP A 420 -0.98 13.27 -31.67
N VAL A 421 -1.55 12.27 -30.97
CA VAL A 421 -1.52 12.19 -29.51
C VAL A 421 -0.11 11.95 -28.98
N ASP A 422 0.69 11.08 -29.62
CA ASP A 422 2.07 10.78 -29.22
C ASP A 422 2.93 12.07 -29.15
N ILE A 423 2.84 12.90 -30.19
CA ILE A 423 3.58 14.17 -30.29
C ILE A 423 3.16 15.16 -29.18
N LEU A 424 1.85 15.27 -28.94
CA LEU A 424 1.31 16.20 -27.94
C LEU A 424 1.66 15.79 -26.51
N VAL A 425 1.62 14.48 -26.23
CA VAL A 425 2.04 13.91 -24.96
C VAL A 425 3.54 14.15 -24.75
N GLU A 426 4.38 13.88 -25.77
CA GLU A 426 5.83 14.10 -25.67
C GLU A 426 6.17 15.58 -25.40
N GLU A 427 5.57 16.52 -26.12
CA GLU A 427 5.82 17.95 -25.90
C GLU A 427 5.36 18.42 -24.52
N LYS A 428 4.23 17.90 -24.03
CA LYS A 428 3.79 18.18 -22.66
C LYS A 428 4.79 17.63 -21.64
N ILE A 429 5.23 16.39 -21.77
CA ILE A 429 6.24 15.77 -20.88
C ILE A 429 7.54 16.60 -20.90
N LYS A 430 8.07 16.93 -22.08
CA LYS A 430 9.27 17.76 -22.21
C LYS A 430 9.12 19.11 -21.51
N SER A 431 7.97 19.76 -21.64
CA SER A 431 7.73 21.06 -21.00
C SER A 431 7.90 21.00 -19.48
N ILE A 432 7.54 19.88 -18.85
CA ILE A 432 7.74 19.63 -17.42
C ILE A 432 9.21 19.32 -17.13
N LEU A 433 9.83 18.44 -17.91
CA LEU A 433 11.21 17.98 -17.66
C LEU A 433 12.29 19.04 -17.91
N ARG A 434 12.02 20.05 -18.77
CA ARG A 434 12.90 21.19 -19.06
C ARG A 434 13.20 22.09 -17.86
N VAL A 435 12.53 21.90 -16.73
CA VAL A 435 12.89 22.55 -15.45
C VAL A 435 14.24 22.05 -14.93
N SER A 436 14.71 20.88 -15.38
CA SER A 436 16.06 20.38 -15.12
C SER A 436 17.01 20.71 -16.28
N ASP A 437 18.31 20.84 -15.98
CA ASP A 437 19.37 21.03 -16.98
C ASP A 437 19.77 19.72 -17.70
N TYR A 438 18.99 18.66 -17.54
CA TYR A 438 19.30 17.34 -18.11
C TYR A 438 18.95 17.27 -19.59
N ALA A 439 19.72 16.49 -20.34
CA ALA A 439 19.39 16.24 -21.73
C ALA A 439 18.06 15.48 -21.83
N ILE A 440 17.34 15.64 -22.95
CA ILE A 440 16.06 14.97 -23.17
C ILE A 440 16.07 14.26 -24.52
N VAL A 441 15.77 12.97 -24.49
CA VAL A 441 15.57 12.11 -25.66
C VAL A 441 14.13 11.60 -25.62
N GLY A 442 13.38 11.84 -26.69
CA GLY A 442 12.03 11.31 -26.86
C GLY A 442 11.91 10.53 -28.16
N GLU A 443 11.05 9.52 -28.19
CA GLU A 443 10.79 8.70 -29.37
C GLU A 443 10.47 9.55 -30.62
N GLU A 444 9.64 10.59 -30.47
CA GLU A 444 9.12 11.37 -31.59
C GLU A 444 10.11 12.40 -32.13
N SER A 445 11.14 12.75 -31.35
CA SER A 445 11.99 13.91 -31.63
C SER A 445 13.43 13.59 -31.98
N ILE A 446 13.73 12.32 -32.25
CA ILE A 446 15.10 11.91 -32.61
C ILE A 446 15.52 12.36 -34.02
N ASN A 447 14.57 12.67 -34.90
CA ASN A 447 14.88 13.18 -36.23
C ASN A 447 15.05 14.71 -36.19
N GLY A 448 16.27 15.20 -35.90
CA GLY A 448 16.64 16.59 -36.23
C GLY A 448 17.62 17.33 -35.30
N SER A 449 17.89 16.86 -34.08
CA SER A 449 18.80 17.57 -33.15
C SER A 449 19.39 16.72 -32.00
N ASN A 450 18.95 15.47 -31.83
CA ASN A 450 19.36 14.60 -30.72
C ASN A 450 20.51 13.62 -31.04
N ALA A 451 21.14 13.73 -32.22
CA ALA A 451 22.22 12.84 -32.65
C ALA A 451 23.43 12.85 -31.68
N ASP A 452 23.66 13.96 -30.96
CA ASP A 452 24.80 14.14 -30.05
C ASP A 452 24.50 13.86 -28.56
N VAL A 453 23.24 13.62 -28.17
CA VAL A 453 22.86 13.45 -26.74
C VAL A 453 23.47 12.19 -26.13
N SER A 454 24.32 12.29 -25.12
CA SER A 454 25.00 11.15 -24.49
C SER A 454 24.20 10.55 -23.33
N LEU A 455 24.06 9.22 -23.28
CA LEU A 455 23.49 8.50 -22.13
C LEU A 455 24.51 8.31 -20.97
N GLU A 456 25.69 8.91 -21.07
CA GLU A 456 26.67 8.95 -19.98
C GLU A 456 26.32 10.05 -18.96
N THR A 457 25.76 11.17 -19.42
CA THR A 457 25.26 12.24 -18.55
C THR A 457 23.77 12.04 -18.22
N PRO A 458 23.26 12.63 -17.12
CA PRO A 458 21.83 12.61 -16.79
C PRO A 458 20.97 13.01 -17.99
N THR A 459 20.19 12.04 -18.47
CA THR A 459 19.36 12.18 -19.66
C THR A 459 17.98 11.60 -19.40
N TRP A 460 16.96 12.44 -19.54
CA TRP A 460 15.58 12.00 -19.58
C TRP A 460 15.31 11.28 -20.89
N VAL A 461 14.70 10.11 -20.80
CA VAL A 461 14.30 9.28 -21.92
C VAL A 461 12.79 9.10 -21.84
N ILE A 462 12.09 9.47 -22.91
CA ILE A 462 10.63 9.55 -22.98
C ILE A 462 10.14 8.60 -24.06
N ASP A 463 9.17 7.76 -23.68
CA ASP A 463 8.25 7.15 -24.61
C ASP A 463 6.84 7.68 -24.28
N PRO A 464 6.28 8.54 -25.14
CA PRO A 464 5.00 9.18 -24.86
C PRO A 464 3.82 8.19 -24.95
N LEU A 465 3.97 7.06 -25.66
CA LEU A 465 2.93 6.07 -25.85
C LEU A 465 3.51 4.70 -26.28
N ASP A 466 4.16 4.00 -25.36
CA ASP A 466 4.67 2.66 -25.66
C ASP A 466 3.49 1.72 -25.91
N GLY A 467 3.49 1.07 -27.07
CA GLY A 467 2.37 0.28 -27.55
C GLY A 467 1.34 1.07 -28.36
N THR A 468 1.73 2.10 -29.13
CA THR A 468 0.82 2.86 -30.03
C THR A 468 -0.06 1.97 -30.90
N ALA A 469 0.45 0.84 -31.40
CA ALA A 469 -0.35 -0.12 -32.16
C ALA A 469 -1.51 -0.73 -31.33
N ASN A 470 -1.28 -1.00 -30.05
CA ASN A 470 -2.32 -1.46 -29.12
C ASN A 470 -3.34 -0.35 -28.84
N TYR A 471 -2.87 0.88 -28.61
CA TYR A 471 -3.74 2.04 -28.40
C TYR A 471 -4.69 2.26 -29.59
N VAL A 472 -4.16 2.27 -30.81
CA VAL A 472 -4.94 2.38 -32.06
C VAL A 472 -5.96 1.24 -32.20
N ALA A 473 -5.58 0.03 -31.80
CA ALA A 473 -6.43 -1.17 -31.83
C ALA A 473 -7.38 -1.30 -30.63
N SER A 474 -7.41 -0.34 -29.70
CA SER A 474 -8.17 -0.41 -28.44
C SER A 474 -7.82 -1.62 -27.56
N ILE A 475 -6.58 -2.10 -27.63
CA ILE A 475 -6.02 -3.12 -26.75
C ILE A 475 -5.38 -2.42 -25.55
N PRO A 476 -5.65 -2.83 -24.30
CA PRO A 476 -5.33 -2.02 -23.12
C PRO A 476 -3.84 -2.01 -22.72
N TYR A 477 -2.98 -2.72 -23.45
CA TYR A 477 -1.56 -2.86 -23.14
C TYR A 477 -0.73 -1.72 -23.77
N TYR A 478 -0.87 -0.52 -23.23
CA TYR A 478 -0.05 0.63 -23.60
C TYR A 478 0.28 1.47 -22.36
N SER A 479 1.29 2.32 -22.46
CA SER A 479 1.74 3.14 -21.32
C SER A 479 2.39 4.46 -21.74
N ILE A 480 2.47 5.40 -20.80
CA ILE A 480 3.34 6.57 -20.89
C ILE A 480 4.53 6.34 -19.98
N SER A 481 5.76 6.47 -20.49
CA SER A 481 6.99 6.08 -19.80
C SER A 481 8.03 7.20 -19.83
N VAL A 482 8.57 7.52 -18.66
CA VAL A 482 9.71 8.44 -18.49
C VAL A 482 10.77 7.75 -17.64
N GLY A 483 12.00 7.72 -18.14
CA GLY A 483 13.17 7.23 -17.40
C GLY A 483 14.29 8.25 -17.35
N LEU A 484 15.13 8.19 -16.32
CA LEU A 484 16.40 8.91 -16.23
C LEU A 484 17.55 7.91 -16.37
N ILE A 485 18.41 8.16 -17.33
CA ILE A 485 19.65 7.39 -17.53
C ILE A 485 20.85 8.26 -17.20
N GLU A 486 21.80 7.70 -16.45
CA GLU A 486 23.09 8.32 -16.12
C GLU A 486 24.15 7.22 -16.11
N ASN A 487 25.30 7.43 -16.76
CA ASN A 487 26.35 6.42 -16.93
C ASN A 487 25.81 5.07 -17.45
N ARG A 488 24.87 5.12 -18.41
CA ARG A 488 24.14 3.96 -18.95
C ARG A 488 23.39 3.12 -17.89
N SER A 489 23.19 3.64 -16.70
CA SER A 489 22.36 3.03 -15.66
C SER A 489 20.97 3.66 -15.66
N PHE A 490 19.94 2.84 -15.53
CA PHE A 490 18.55 3.26 -15.32
C PHE A 490 18.37 3.65 -13.85
N VAL A 491 18.17 4.94 -13.58
CA VAL A 491 18.22 5.50 -12.21
C VAL A 491 16.83 5.77 -11.67
N ILE A 492 16.04 6.58 -12.37
CA ILE A 492 14.67 6.97 -12.00
C ILE A 492 13.73 6.57 -13.12
N GLY A 493 12.52 6.14 -12.77
CA GLY A 493 11.47 5.82 -13.71
C GLY A 493 10.10 6.15 -13.15
N ALA A 494 9.22 6.61 -14.03
CA ALA A 494 7.79 6.72 -13.81
C ALA A 494 7.08 6.17 -15.05
N VAL A 495 6.09 5.30 -14.84
CA VAL A 495 5.31 4.69 -15.92
C VAL A 495 3.85 4.66 -15.51
N ILE A 496 2.94 5.14 -16.36
CA ILE A 496 1.50 5.00 -16.13
C ILE A 496 0.92 4.07 -17.19
N LEU A 497 0.12 3.10 -16.74
CA LEU A 497 -0.73 2.22 -17.53
C LEU A 497 -2.18 2.73 -17.40
N PRO A 498 -2.68 3.57 -18.33
CA PRO A 498 -3.91 4.32 -18.11
C PRO A 498 -5.16 3.45 -17.95
N GLU A 499 -5.28 2.40 -18.78
CA GLU A 499 -6.45 1.50 -18.77
C GLU A 499 -6.55 0.67 -17.49
N PHE A 500 -5.41 0.41 -16.84
CA PHE A 500 -5.35 -0.36 -15.59
C PHE A 500 -5.41 0.54 -14.35
N LYS A 501 -5.34 1.87 -14.53
CA LYS A 501 -5.17 2.85 -13.44
C LYS A 501 -3.97 2.53 -12.55
N GLU A 502 -2.87 2.15 -13.18
CA GLU A 502 -1.64 1.78 -12.48
C GLU A 502 -0.53 2.79 -12.74
N ILE A 503 0.07 3.30 -11.68
CA ILE A 503 1.22 4.19 -11.70
C ILE A 503 2.40 3.51 -10.99
N PHE A 504 3.48 3.32 -11.74
CA PHE A 504 4.71 2.69 -11.32
C PHE A 504 5.80 3.73 -11.20
N PHE A 505 6.53 3.77 -10.09
CA PHE A 505 7.64 4.71 -9.93
C PHE A 505 8.66 4.23 -8.89
N ASN A 506 9.88 4.76 -8.95
CA ASN A 506 10.87 4.59 -7.89
C ASN A 506 11.33 5.94 -7.34
N ILE A 507 11.61 5.99 -6.03
CA ILE A 507 12.08 7.20 -5.33
C ILE A 507 13.61 7.20 -5.13
N ASP A 508 14.21 6.02 -5.21
CA ASP A 508 15.64 5.77 -5.17
C ASP A 508 15.91 4.38 -5.81
N SER A 509 17.16 3.93 -5.76
CA SER A 509 17.61 2.65 -6.34
C SER A 509 17.12 1.39 -5.62
N SER A 510 16.42 1.52 -4.49
CA SER A 510 16.02 0.44 -3.57
C SER A 510 14.52 0.42 -3.23
N LYS A 511 13.77 1.42 -3.71
CA LYS A 511 12.36 1.61 -3.40
C LYS A 511 11.57 1.97 -4.65
N ALA A 512 10.75 1.03 -5.08
CA ALA A 512 9.73 1.23 -6.09
C ALA A 512 8.33 1.01 -5.52
N TYR A 513 7.33 1.60 -6.17
CA TYR A 513 5.93 1.60 -5.75
C TYR A 513 5.01 1.42 -6.96
N MET A 514 3.85 0.81 -6.72
CA MET A 514 2.71 0.79 -7.61
C MET A 514 1.51 1.33 -6.84
N ASN A 515 0.88 2.40 -7.34
CA ASN A 515 -0.26 3.07 -6.68
C ASN A 515 0.01 3.39 -5.19
N GLY A 516 1.24 3.77 -4.86
CA GLY A 516 1.67 4.04 -3.49
C GLY A 516 1.95 2.80 -2.64
N THR A 517 1.69 1.58 -3.11
CA THR A 517 2.09 0.34 -2.43
C THR A 517 3.51 -0.05 -2.82
N ARG A 518 4.37 -0.35 -1.84
CA ARG A 518 5.78 -0.71 -2.10
C ARG A 518 5.87 -2.04 -2.88
N LEU A 519 6.65 -2.01 -3.96
CA LEU A 519 6.99 -3.19 -4.75
C LEU A 519 8.16 -3.95 -4.14
N LYS A 520 8.13 -5.28 -4.27
CA LYS A 520 9.21 -6.16 -3.82
C LYS A 520 9.30 -7.37 -4.73
N ALA A 521 10.52 -7.66 -5.18
CA ALA A 521 10.80 -8.83 -5.99
C ALA A 521 10.43 -10.13 -5.24
N LYS A 522 9.87 -11.07 -6.01
CA LYS A 522 9.53 -12.41 -5.54
C LYS A 522 10.53 -13.41 -6.11
N ASN A 523 10.67 -14.55 -5.43
CA ASN A 523 11.39 -15.70 -5.97
C ASN A 523 10.42 -16.59 -6.76
N ALA A 524 10.91 -17.20 -7.83
CA ALA A 524 10.16 -18.15 -8.63
C ALA A 524 11.09 -19.13 -9.34
N GLN A 525 10.52 -20.27 -9.74
CA GLN A 525 11.18 -21.25 -10.60
C GLN A 525 10.62 -21.16 -12.02
N MET A 526 11.46 -21.42 -13.03
CA MET A 526 11.11 -21.36 -14.46
C MET A 526 9.77 -22.06 -14.77
N LYS A 527 9.59 -23.29 -14.28
CA LYS A 527 8.38 -24.12 -14.50
C LYS A 527 7.06 -23.50 -13.99
N GLU A 528 7.14 -22.58 -13.03
CA GLU A 528 5.98 -21.91 -12.41
C GLU A 528 5.75 -20.51 -12.96
N SER A 529 6.58 -20.09 -13.92
CA SER A 529 6.68 -18.70 -14.36
C SER A 529 5.86 -18.41 -15.60
N LEU A 530 5.31 -17.20 -15.68
CA LEU A 530 4.89 -16.60 -16.94
C LEU A 530 5.96 -15.59 -17.37
N ILE A 531 6.45 -15.75 -18.59
CA ILE A 531 7.50 -14.92 -19.19
C ILE A 531 6.87 -14.05 -20.26
N VAL A 532 7.45 -12.88 -20.53
CA VAL A 532 6.97 -12.01 -21.61
C VAL A 532 8.11 -11.49 -22.47
N ALA A 533 7.87 -11.47 -23.78
CA ALA A 533 8.82 -11.03 -24.79
C ALA A 533 8.43 -9.67 -25.39
N ALA A 534 9.43 -8.82 -25.63
CA ALA A 534 9.34 -7.63 -26.46
C ALA A 534 10.22 -7.82 -27.71
N PHE A 535 9.62 -7.73 -28.89
CA PHE A 535 10.36 -7.89 -30.15
C PHE A 535 10.56 -6.54 -30.81
N SER A 536 11.78 -6.24 -31.27
CA SER A 536 12.08 -4.96 -31.92
C SER A 536 11.26 -4.77 -33.21
N GLY A 537 10.92 -3.52 -33.52
CA GLY A 537 10.27 -3.14 -34.79
C GLY A 537 11.18 -3.33 -36.01
N LYS A 538 12.50 -3.11 -35.85
CA LYS A 538 13.49 -3.11 -36.95
C LYS A 538 13.82 -4.47 -37.55
N ALA A 539 13.48 -5.58 -36.90
CA ALA A 539 13.61 -6.91 -37.51
C ALA A 539 12.52 -7.19 -38.58
N SER A 540 11.93 -6.15 -39.18
CA SER A 540 11.00 -6.23 -40.33
C SER A 540 11.70 -6.32 -41.69
N ILE A 541 13.04 -6.35 -41.75
CA ILE A 541 13.74 -6.77 -42.97
C ILE A 541 13.67 -8.31 -43.02
N TYR A 542 12.64 -8.80 -43.72
CA TYR A 542 12.31 -10.19 -44.07
C TYR A 542 13.36 -11.27 -43.72
N GLY A 543 12.97 -12.23 -42.85
CA GLY A 543 13.62 -13.54 -42.72
C GLY A 543 14.68 -13.73 -41.63
N LYS A 544 14.89 -12.80 -40.69
CA LYS A 544 15.93 -12.90 -39.65
C LYS A 544 15.41 -12.95 -38.20
N ARG A 545 14.18 -13.45 -37.97
CA ARG A 545 13.57 -13.56 -36.62
C ARG A 545 13.52 -14.98 -36.06
N ASP A 546 13.97 -15.97 -36.81
CA ASP A 546 14.00 -17.37 -36.37
C ASP A 546 14.66 -17.49 -35.00
N ALA A 547 15.65 -16.64 -34.75
CA ALA A 547 16.28 -16.50 -33.46
C ALA A 547 15.36 -16.10 -32.31
N GLU A 548 14.60 -15.04 -32.49
CA GLU A 548 13.64 -14.55 -31.48
C GLU A 548 12.55 -15.60 -31.26
N TYR A 549 12.05 -16.23 -32.32
CA TYR A 549 10.99 -17.24 -32.24
C TYR A 549 11.46 -18.55 -31.60
N GLU A 550 12.69 -18.99 -31.87
CA GLU A 550 13.26 -20.19 -31.25
C GLU A 550 13.42 -20.01 -29.74
N LEU A 551 13.94 -18.86 -29.30
CA LEU A 551 14.05 -18.54 -27.87
C LEU A 551 12.66 -18.44 -27.23
N PHE A 552 11.72 -17.77 -27.90
CA PHE A 552 10.33 -17.69 -27.46
C PHE A 552 9.71 -19.08 -27.27
N GLY A 553 9.85 -20.00 -28.24
CA GLY A 553 9.35 -21.36 -28.15
C GLY A 553 9.97 -22.14 -26.99
N LYS A 554 11.30 -22.08 -26.84
CA LYS A 554 12.02 -22.73 -25.72
C LYS A 554 11.53 -22.23 -24.36
N LEU A 555 11.34 -20.93 -24.20
CA LEU A 555 10.84 -20.35 -22.96
C LEU A 555 9.38 -20.70 -22.71
N ASN A 556 8.57 -20.75 -23.76
CA ASN A 556 7.19 -21.20 -23.68
C ASN A 556 7.09 -22.64 -23.14
N ASP A 557 7.92 -23.54 -23.67
CA ASP A 557 7.89 -24.97 -23.29
C ASP A 557 8.45 -25.24 -21.88
N LYS A 558 9.39 -24.41 -21.41
CA LYS A 558 10.01 -24.55 -20.08
C LYS A 558 9.21 -23.89 -18.94
N SER A 559 8.23 -23.06 -19.26
CA SER A 559 7.50 -22.25 -18.29
C SER A 559 5.99 -22.50 -18.37
N ARG A 560 5.16 -21.74 -17.65
CA ARG A 560 3.69 -21.77 -17.82
C ARG A 560 3.23 -21.09 -19.11
N GLY A 561 4.14 -20.41 -19.80
CA GLY A 561 3.88 -19.77 -21.09
C GLY A 561 4.77 -18.55 -21.30
N CYS A 562 5.00 -18.23 -22.58
CA CYS A 562 5.65 -16.99 -22.99
C CYS A 562 4.66 -16.08 -23.71
N LEU A 563 4.44 -14.88 -23.19
CA LEU A 563 3.50 -13.89 -23.71
C LEU A 563 4.21 -12.90 -24.65
N ARG A 564 3.41 -12.19 -25.46
CA ARG A 564 3.85 -11.04 -26.25
C ARG A 564 2.72 -10.01 -26.28
N LEU A 565 2.81 -8.99 -25.42
CA LEU A 565 1.71 -8.04 -25.19
C LEU A 565 1.78 -6.76 -26.03
N GLY A 566 2.94 -6.47 -26.67
CA GLY A 566 3.06 -5.34 -27.62
C GLY A 566 3.55 -4.01 -27.03
N SER A 567 3.80 -3.93 -25.72
CA SER A 567 4.45 -2.78 -25.06
C SER A 567 5.55 -3.30 -24.13
N ALA A 568 6.78 -2.81 -24.29
CA ALA A 568 7.93 -3.26 -23.49
C ALA A 568 7.85 -2.70 -22.06
N ALA A 569 7.40 -1.47 -21.87
CA ALA A 569 7.22 -0.85 -20.57
C ALA A 569 6.12 -1.58 -19.76
N VAL A 570 4.97 -1.89 -20.37
CA VAL A 570 3.90 -2.71 -19.73
C VAL A 570 4.45 -4.06 -19.30
N ASN A 571 5.17 -4.77 -20.17
CA ASN A 571 5.78 -6.06 -19.87
C ASN A 571 6.64 -6.00 -18.60
N ILE A 572 7.51 -5.00 -18.50
CA ILE A 572 8.43 -4.83 -17.38
C ILE A 572 7.68 -4.38 -16.11
N CYS A 573 6.64 -3.54 -16.21
CA CYS A 573 5.79 -3.17 -15.07
C CYS A 573 5.01 -4.37 -14.50
N LEU A 574 4.58 -5.30 -15.36
CA LEU A 574 3.97 -6.57 -14.92
C LEU A 574 4.99 -7.47 -14.19
N VAL A 575 6.27 -7.41 -14.54
CA VAL A 575 7.35 -8.02 -13.75
C VAL A 575 7.55 -7.27 -12.43
N ALA A 576 7.60 -5.93 -12.45
CA ALA A 576 7.79 -5.10 -11.25
C ALA A 576 6.72 -5.36 -10.18
N SER A 577 5.47 -5.55 -10.59
CA SER A 577 4.33 -5.94 -9.72
C SER A 577 4.34 -7.43 -9.31
N GLY A 578 5.19 -8.24 -9.91
CA GLY A 578 5.30 -9.68 -9.67
C GLY A 578 4.15 -10.51 -10.25
N ARG A 579 3.42 -9.96 -11.22
CA ARG A 579 2.41 -10.70 -12.01
C ARG A 579 3.07 -11.63 -13.02
N LEU A 580 4.21 -11.20 -13.56
CA LEU A 580 5.09 -11.99 -14.42
C LEU A 580 6.45 -12.16 -13.73
N GLN A 581 7.18 -13.20 -14.09
CA GLN A 581 8.44 -13.54 -13.41
C GLN A 581 9.68 -13.06 -14.18
N ALA A 582 9.57 -12.87 -15.49
CA ALA A 582 10.63 -12.27 -16.29
C ALA A 582 10.08 -11.61 -17.57
N ALA A 583 10.74 -10.55 -18.00
CA ALA A 583 10.58 -9.91 -19.28
C ALA A 583 11.93 -9.91 -20.02
N TYR A 584 11.91 -10.15 -21.32
CA TYR A 584 13.11 -10.00 -22.15
C TYR A 584 12.80 -9.29 -23.45
N GLY A 585 13.82 -8.62 -23.98
CA GLY A 585 13.76 -7.96 -25.27
C GLY A 585 15.13 -7.93 -25.93
N ILE A 586 15.14 -8.09 -27.25
CA ILE A 586 16.36 -8.06 -28.06
C ILE A 586 16.31 -6.84 -28.97
N ALA A 587 17.34 -6.00 -28.87
CA ALA A 587 17.48 -4.76 -29.66
C ALA A 587 16.28 -3.81 -29.58
N ASN A 588 15.68 -3.66 -28.39
CA ASN A 588 14.65 -2.66 -28.14
C ASN A 588 15.23 -1.26 -28.15
N LYS A 589 14.38 -0.27 -28.39
CA LYS A 589 14.77 1.12 -28.17
C LYS A 589 14.84 1.39 -26.68
N VAL A 590 15.75 2.28 -26.30
CA VAL A 590 15.98 2.60 -24.89
C VAL A 590 14.77 3.30 -24.26
N TRP A 591 13.99 4.07 -25.04
CA TRP A 591 12.79 4.74 -24.56
C TRP A 591 11.66 3.79 -24.19
N ASP A 592 11.47 2.70 -24.95
CA ASP A 592 10.47 1.66 -24.65
C ASP A 592 10.68 1.01 -23.26
N VAL A 593 11.89 1.09 -22.68
CA VAL A 593 12.27 0.31 -21.49
C VAL A 593 12.79 1.14 -20.31
N ALA A 594 13.25 2.38 -20.53
CA ALA A 594 14.06 3.10 -19.54
C ALA A 594 13.35 3.30 -18.20
N GLY A 595 12.13 3.85 -18.24
CA GLY A 595 11.32 4.08 -17.04
C GLY A 595 11.00 2.77 -16.32
N ALA A 596 10.51 1.77 -17.06
CA ALA A 596 10.09 0.50 -16.48
C ALA A 596 11.26 -0.31 -15.88
N ILE A 597 12.43 -0.32 -16.52
CA ILE A 597 13.64 -0.98 -15.97
C ILE A 597 14.06 -0.32 -14.67
N ALA A 598 14.07 1.02 -14.58
CA ALA A 598 14.43 1.73 -13.34
C ALA A 598 13.51 1.33 -12.18
N VAL A 599 12.21 1.24 -12.43
CA VAL A 599 11.21 0.78 -11.44
C VAL A 599 11.48 -0.67 -11.03
N ALA A 600 11.53 -1.60 -11.99
CA ALA A 600 11.65 -3.03 -11.70
C ALA A 600 12.99 -3.37 -10.99
N LYS A 601 14.09 -2.72 -11.38
CA LYS A 601 15.38 -2.82 -10.69
C LYS A 601 15.27 -2.35 -9.24
N SER A 602 14.62 -1.22 -9.01
CA SER A 602 14.42 -0.65 -7.66
C SER A 602 13.43 -1.45 -6.80
N ALA A 603 12.57 -2.26 -7.43
CA ALA A 603 11.76 -3.27 -6.74
C ALA A 603 12.59 -4.51 -6.32
N GLY A 604 13.84 -4.62 -6.76
CA GLY A 604 14.78 -5.70 -6.41
C GLY A 604 14.91 -6.81 -7.45
N TYR A 605 14.38 -6.64 -8.67
CA TYR A 605 14.54 -7.63 -9.73
C TYR A 605 15.93 -7.57 -10.36
N LYS A 606 16.44 -8.74 -10.77
CA LYS A 606 17.73 -8.86 -11.43
C LYS A 606 17.61 -8.33 -12.85
N LEU A 607 18.59 -7.53 -13.28
CA LEU A 607 18.71 -7.00 -14.63
C LEU A 607 19.98 -7.52 -15.29
N TRP A 608 19.86 -8.05 -16.49
CA TRP A 608 20.94 -8.20 -17.46
C TRP A 608 20.67 -7.26 -18.64
N THR A 609 21.68 -6.52 -19.08
CA THR A 609 21.56 -5.64 -20.26
C THR A 609 22.80 -5.69 -21.13
N GLN A 610 22.60 -5.45 -22.42
CA GLN A 610 23.66 -5.21 -23.39
C GLN A 610 23.22 -4.10 -24.34
N PHE A 611 23.90 -2.94 -24.29
CA PHE A 611 23.73 -1.90 -25.30
C PHE A 611 24.33 -2.38 -26.63
N ILE A 612 23.52 -2.37 -27.68
CA ILE A 612 23.93 -2.74 -29.04
C ILE A 612 24.49 -1.52 -29.77
N ASP A 613 23.84 -0.38 -29.58
CA ASP A 613 24.33 0.92 -30.03
C ASP A 613 23.99 2.00 -28.99
N LYS A 614 23.95 3.26 -29.43
CA LYS A 614 23.64 4.41 -28.58
C LYS A 614 22.23 4.34 -27.97
N PHE A 615 21.23 3.86 -28.71
CA PHE A 615 19.81 3.88 -28.30
C PHE A 615 19.13 2.52 -28.38
N MET A 616 19.85 1.45 -28.73
CA MET A 616 19.37 0.09 -28.76
C MET A 616 19.97 -0.74 -27.64
N VAL A 617 19.11 -1.47 -26.93
CA VAL A 617 19.48 -2.30 -25.78
C VAL A 617 18.77 -3.65 -25.84
N SER A 618 19.50 -4.71 -25.53
CA SER A 618 18.90 -6.01 -25.17
C SER A 618 18.85 -6.12 -23.66
N TYR A 619 17.78 -6.72 -23.13
CA TYR A 619 17.58 -6.85 -21.70
C TYR A 619 16.91 -8.17 -21.34
N VAL A 620 17.18 -8.62 -20.12
CA VAL A 620 16.40 -9.61 -19.39
C VAL A 620 16.23 -9.07 -17.97
N ILE A 621 14.99 -8.94 -17.50
CA ILE A 621 14.69 -8.46 -16.15
C ILE A 621 13.66 -9.36 -15.48
N GLY A 622 13.90 -9.76 -14.23
CA GLY A 622 13.04 -10.71 -13.53
C GLY A 622 13.67 -11.33 -12.29
N CYS A 623 13.08 -12.45 -11.83
CA CYS A 623 13.64 -13.22 -10.72
C CYS A 623 15.06 -13.70 -11.07
N GLU A 624 15.98 -13.66 -10.10
CA GLU A 624 17.41 -13.90 -10.35
C GLU A 624 17.72 -15.26 -10.98
N SER A 625 17.07 -16.33 -10.51
CA SER A 625 17.17 -17.68 -11.08
C SER A 625 16.80 -17.70 -12.56
N ILE A 626 15.67 -17.09 -12.91
CA ILE A 626 15.11 -17.09 -14.26
C ILE A 626 15.94 -16.22 -15.20
N VAL A 627 16.40 -15.05 -14.73
CA VAL A 627 17.28 -14.18 -15.51
C VAL A 627 18.55 -14.92 -15.88
N SER A 628 19.15 -15.65 -14.94
CA SER A 628 20.36 -16.44 -15.19
C SER A 628 20.13 -17.50 -16.27
N GLU A 629 19.04 -18.27 -16.16
CA GLU A 629 18.67 -19.29 -17.16
C GLU A 629 18.43 -18.69 -18.57
N ILE A 630 17.71 -17.56 -18.66
CA ILE A 630 17.44 -16.92 -19.97
C ILE A 630 18.75 -16.39 -20.58
N VAL A 631 19.63 -15.77 -19.78
CA VAL A 631 20.90 -15.23 -20.24
C VAL A 631 21.83 -16.35 -20.72
N GLU A 632 21.87 -17.49 -20.03
CA GLU A 632 22.58 -18.69 -20.48
C GLU A 632 22.08 -19.15 -21.86
N MET A 633 20.76 -19.25 -22.06
CA MET A 633 20.19 -19.61 -23.37
C MET A 633 20.56 -18.62 -24.47
N ILE A 634 20.63 -17.31 -24.17
CA ILE A 634 21.07 -16.28 -25.10
C ILE A 634 22.58 -16.46 -25.45
N HIS A 635 23.41 -16.79 -24.47
CA HIS A 635 24.86 -16.97 -24.64
C HIS A 635 25.24 -18.28 -25.35
N GLU A 636 24.66 -19.41 -24.96
CA GLU A 636 24.85 -20.72 -25.62
C GLU A 636 24.57 -20.62 -27.11
N ARG A 637 23.53 -19.86 -27.46
CA ARG A 637 23.16 -19.57 -28.83
C ARG A 637 24.21 -18.73 -29.57
N LYS A 638 24.73 -17.65 -28.96
CA LYS A 638 25.81 -16.84 -29.57
C LYS A 638 27.02 -17.72 -29.91
N LEU A 639 27.40 -18.60 -28.98
CA LEU A 639 28.49 -19.57 -29.19
C LEU A 639 28.18 -20.57 -30.32
N ALA A 640 26.95 -21.07 -30.41
CA ALA A 640 26.52 -21.95 -31.49
C ALA A 640 26.54 -21.26 -32.87
N SER A 641 26.11 -20.00 -32.96
CA SER A 641 26.16 -19.23 -34.22
C SER A 641 27.59 -18.89 -34.67
N LEU A 642 28.53 -18.70 -33.74
CA LEU A 642 29.95 -18.50 -34.05
C LEU A 642 30.62 -19.78 -34.57
N LYS A 643 30.17 -20.96 -34.13
CA LYS A 643 30.66 -22.27 -34.60
C LYS A 643 30.10 -22.68 -35.98
N GLN A 644 29.04 -22.04 -36.45
CA GLN A 644 28.40 -22.30 -37.74
C GLN A 644 28.74 -21.25 -38.82
N SER A 645 29.59 -20.26 -38.50
CA SER A 645 30.11 -19.32 -39.50
C SER A 645 31.39 -19.91 -40.11
N PRO A 646 31.44 -20.12 -41.44
CA PRO A 646 32.55 -20.81 -42.11
C PRO A 646 33.88 -20.08 -42.01
#